data_AF-A0A2E1TJ24-F1
#
_entry.id   AF-A0A2E1TJ24-F1
#
_cell.length_a   1.000
_cell.length_b   1.000
_cell.length_c   1.000
_cell.angle_alpha   90.00
_cell.angle_beta   90.00
_cell.angle_gamma   90.00
#
_symmetry.space_group_name_H-M   'P 1'
#
loop_
_entity.id
_entity.type
_entity.pdbx_description
1 polymer ?
#
loop_
_entity_poly.entity_id
_entity_poly.type
_entity_poly.pdbx_seq_one_letter_code
_entity_poly.pdbx_strand_id
1 'polypeptide(L)'
;MIDLSKDLFIAPNQFCSGSVAVAGSKSISNRVLLMAALSTGITELKNLLISEDTQVMLDALKKLGVRVERSEGGMVRTYFVHGCGGKIPIGHASLFLANAGTAFRPLTAVLSLTSGYYEMLGVKRMYERPVGHLVDGLQQLGANISYKGREGYPPIVISPQGPDKGGSIEINGEVSSQFLSSILIAAPLLKRELSIKVKGVLISSPYVDMTINLMRQFGVKTALSSSSEFTVLANQGYFSPGKFWIEGDASNASYFFAAGLVGEGPVKVSGITRNSIQGDIKFLDILGKMGGQITSDTRFVRVAAGQRETLPAFDLDLSDIPDAAMTLAVIAIFCDGKCYLRNIGSWRVKETDRITAMGRELRKVGAIVEEFEDELHVTPPNPNQIPDEITIDTYDDHRMAMSLSLLVFLGLRLRVRNPKCVEKTFPRYFDEFYKLLKEFPVITIDGPAGSGKGTVAKGVAARLGLNYFDSGTLYRVTALAAIELGIPLDNETEIAKMAKFLDIEFTQNGVIWKGRPVDGEIRADHISKGASLIGKLPMVRQVLLSVQRETAVSPGLVTDGRDMGTNVFPNASLKVYLTASLDERGRRRYKQLIEKGLDASLTDILEEIRQRDNRDESRLASPLVLSNEARYLDSTKKTPKFVIDQIVRWFEGG
;
A
#
# COMPACT_ATOMS: atom_id res chain seq x y z
N MET A 1 13.16 0.10 11.16
CA MET A 1 12.77 0.79 9.92
C MET A 1 13.32 -0.02 8.78
N ILE A 2 12.55 -0.19 7.72
CA ILE A 2 12.98 -0.88 6.50
C ILE A 2 14.16 -0.12 5.87
N ASP A 3 15.18 -0.85 5.43
CA ASP A 3 16.30 -0.25 4.68
C ASP A 3 15.86 0.03 3.24
N LEU A 4 15.65 1.32 2.94
CA LEU A 4 15.23 1.79 1.61
C LEU A 4 16.42 2.11 0.68
N SER A 5 17.66 1.88 1.10
CA SER A 5 18.85 2.14 0.27
C SER A 5 19.01 1.15 -0.89
N LYS A 6 18.24 0.06 -0.88
CA LYS A 6 18.20 -0.98 -1.91
C LYS A 6 16.78 -1.12 -2.45
N ASP A 7 16.63 -1.88 -3.52
CA ASP A 7 15.32 -2.29 -4.00
C ASP A 7 14.57 -3.05 -2.91
N LEU A 8 13.27 -2.78 -2.81
CA LEU A 8 12.38 -3.39 -1.82
C LEU A 8 11.61 -4.53 -2.46
N PHE A 9 11.61 -5.70 -1.82
CA PHE A 9 10.84 -6.87 -2.25
C PHE A 9 9.67 -7.06 -1.30
N ILE A 10 8.44 -7.00 -1.82
CA ILE A 10 7.21 -7.24 -1.08
C ILE A 10 6.68 -8.62 -1.46
N ALA A 11 6.44 -9.46 -0.46
CA ALA A 11 5.88 -10.80 -0.65
C ALA A 11 4.44 -10.72 -1.17
N PRO A 12 3.94 -11.78 -1.84
CA PRO A 12 2.56 -11.87 -2.29
C PRO A 12 1.58 -11.58 -1.18
N ASN A 13 0.57 -10.76 -1.46
CA ASN A 13 -0.50 -10.47 -0.53
C ASN A 13 -1.83 -10.28 -1.26
N GLN A 14 -2.95 -10.52 -0.61
CA GLN A 14 -4.28 -10.21 -1.13
C GLN A 14 -5.14 -9.49 -0.08
N PHE A 15 -4.69 -9.46 1.18
CA PHE A 15 -5.49 -8.98 2.30
C PHE A 15 -4.68 -8.05 3.18
N CYS A 16 -5.36 -7.08 3.76
CA CYS A 16 -4.77 -6.16 4.70
C CYS A 16 -5.73 -5.88 5.84
N SER A 17 -5.17 -5.63 7.01
CA SER A 17 -5.94 -5.08 8.11
C SER A 17 -5.03 -4.43 9.14
N GLY A 18 -5.52 -3.39 9.78
CA GLY A 18 -4.78 -2.74 10.85
C GLY A 18 -5.07 -1.25 10.95
N SER A 19 -4.12 -0.55 11.56
CA SER A 19 -4.22 0.90 11.77
C SER A 19 -2.89 1.55 11.42
N VAL A 20 -2.98 2.69 10.72
CA VAL A 20 -1.85 3.55 10.37
C VAL A 20 -2.16 4.99 10.76
N ALA A 21 -1.12 5.78 10.98
CA ALA A 21 -1.24 7.23 11.17
C ALA A 21 -0.52 7.92 10.02
N VAL A 22 -1.21 8.82 9.34
CA VAL A 22 -0.59 9.65 8.30
C VAL A 22 0.11 10.84 8.92
N ALA A 23 1.31 11.13 8.44
CA ALA A 23 2.05 12.32 8.81
C ALA A 23 1.35 13.59 8.30
N GLY A 24 1.74 14.75 8.81
CA GLY A 24 1.19 16.05 8.38
C GLY A 24 1.25 16.26 6.86
N SER A 25 0.31 17.03 6.34
CA SER A 25 0.20 17.37 4.93
C SER A 25 1.39 18.20 4.46
N LYS A 26 2.05 17.78 3.37
CA LYS A 26 3.14 18.55 2.77
C LYS A 26 2.65 19.93 2.31
N SER A 27 1.50 19.94 1.63
CA SER A 27 0.94 21.15 1.02
C SER A 27 0.53 22.19 2.05
N ILE A 28 -0.01 21.75 3.19
CA ILE A 28 -0.31 22.62 4.34
C ILE A 28 1.00 23.05 5.01
N SER A 29 1.91 22.12 5.29
CA SER A 29 3.17 22.38 6.00
C SER A 29 3.96 23.52 5.37
N ASN A 30 4.21 23.47 4.06
CA ASN A 30 5.01 24.50 3.37
C ASN A 30 4.30 25.87 3.31
N ARG A 31 2.97 25.89 3.12
CA ARG A 31 2.18 27.14 3.14
C ARG A 31 2.19 27.78 4.51
N VAL A 32 1.91 26.99 5.54
CA VAL A 32 1.83 27.45 6.93
C VAL A 32 3.20 27.88 7.45
N LEU A 33 4.28 27.18 7.09
CA LEU A 33 5.65 27.62 7.41
C LEU A 33 5.93 29.02 6.85
N LEU A 34 5.60 29.25 5.58
CA LEU A 34 5.82 30.54 4.93
C LEU A 34 4.89 31.63 5.50
N MET A 35 3.60 31.36 5.69
CA MET A 35 2.65 32.31 6.30
C MET A 35 3.03 32.66 7.74
N ALA A 36 3.45 31.68 8.54
CA ALA A 36 3.95 31.91 9.89
C ALA A 36 5.22 32.75 9.90
N ALA A 37 6.15 32.48 8.98
CA ALA A 37 7.36 33.29 8.80
C ALA A 37 7.04 34.74 8.42
N LEU A 38 6.02 34.96 7.59
CA LEU A 38 5.58 36.31 7.19
C LEU A 38 4.72 37.01 8.24
N SER A 39 4.23 36.29 9.26
CA SER A 39 3.28 36.82 10.23
C SER A 39 3.90 37.80 11.23
N THR A 40 3.06 38.56 11.90
CA THR A 40 3.41 39.22 13.17
C THR A 40 3.13 38.27 14.33
N GLY A 41 4.11 38.06 15.20
CA GLY A 41 4.01 37.18 16.38
C GLY A 41 4.75 35.85 16.20
N ILE A 42 4.53 34.93 17.15
CA ILE A 42 5.13 33.58 17.14
C ILE A 42 4.03 32.57 16.86
N THR A 43 4.25 31.64 15.94
CA THR A 43 3.31 30.54 15.65
C THR A 43 3.89 29.21 16.11
N GLU A 44 3.17 28.51 16.99
CA GLU A 44 3.43 27.12 17.39
C GLU A 44 2.81 26.18 16.35
N LEU A 45 3.64 25.59 15.49
CA LEU A 45 3.24 24.62 14.47
C LEU A 45 3.36 23.19 15.00
N LYS A 46 2.23 22.48 15.06
CA LYS A 46 2.18 21.08 15.47
C LYS A 46 1.97 20.16 14.29
N ASN A 47 2.55 18.95 14.39
CA ASN A 47 2.44 17.91 13.38
C ASN A 47 3.02 18.32 12.01
N LEU A 48 4.05 19.19 12.01
CA LEU A 48 4.77 19.57 10.79
C LEU A 48 5.40 18.33 10.15
N LEU A 49 5.18 18.15 8.84
CA LEU A 49 5.79 17.06 8.09
C LEU A 49 7.31 17.21 8.09
N ILE A 50 8.02 16.12 8.33
CA ILE A 50 9.46 16.03 8.08
C ILE A 50 9.67 15.25 6.79
N SER A 51 10.13 15.97 5.79
CA SER A 51 10.38 15.48 4.44
C SER A 51 11.46 16.35 3.80
N GLU A 52 12.00 15.92 2.67
CA GLU A 52 12.93 16.74 1.90
C GLU A 52 12.32 18.11 1.55
N ASP A 53 11.07 18.15 1.08
CA ASP A 53 10.40 19.39 0.65
C ASP A 53 10.19 20.39 1.80
N THR A 54 9.89 19.92 3.02
CA THR A 54 9.76 20.81 4.19
C THR A 54 11.10 21.19 4.80
N GLN A 55 12.10 20.32 4.69
CA GLN A 55 13.46 20.62 5.14
C GLN A 55 14.08 21.75 4.31
N VAL A 56 13.95 21.72 2.98
CA VAL A 56 14.47 22.80 2.13
C VAL A 56 13.74 24.13 2.38
N MET A 57 12.45 24.11 2.73
CA MET A 57 11.73 25.32 3.15
C MET A 57 12.28 25.86 4.48
N LEU A 58 12.47 25.01 5.49
CA LEU A 58 13.05 25.41 6.78
C LEU A 58 14.46 26.00 6.61
N ASP A 59 15.29 25.38 5.76
CA ASP A 59 16.65 25.85 5.49
C ASP A 59 16.64 27.18 4.72
N ALA A 60 15.71 27.36 3.77
CA ALA A 60 15.52 28.63 3.09
C ALA A 60 15.09 29.74 4.06
N LEU A 61 14.11 29.48 4.94
CA LEU A 61 13.67 30.44 5.95
C LEU A 61 14.80 30.85 6.90
N LYS A 62 15.63 29.89 7.33
CA LYS A 62 16.83 30.18 8.14
C LYS A 62 17.84 31.05 7.39
N LYS A 63 18.12 30.74 6.12
CA LYS A 63 19.00 31.56 5.25
C LYS A 63 18.46 32.97 4.99
N LEU A 64 17.15 33.15 5.06
CA LEU A 64 16.48 34.45 4.98
C LEU A 64 16.46 35.19 6.33
N GLY A 65 16.98 34.59 7.40
CA GLY A 65 17.08 35.19 8.73
C GLY A 65 15.84 35.01 9.60
N VAL A 66 14.90 34.16 9.21
CA VAL A 66 13.72 33.82 10.03
C VAL A 66 14.13 32.86 11.13
N ARG A 67 13.85 33.21 12.39
CA ARG A 67 14.12 32.34 13.54
C ARG A 67 13.05 31.24 13.61
N VAL A 68 13.50 30.00 13.48
CA VAL A 68 12.66 28.80 13.59
C VAL A 68 13.28 27.85 14.61
N GLU A 69 12.54 27.59 15.68
CA GLU A 69 12.97 26.72 16.77
C GLU A 69 12.18 25.42 16.76
N ARG A 70 12.79 24.34 17.21
CA ARG A 70 12.15 23.04 17.36
C ARG A 70 12.09 22.69 18.84
N SER A 71 10.92 22.27 19.30
CA SER A 71 10.76 21.73 20.66
C SER A 71 11.44 20.36 20.77
N GLU A 72 12.22 20.16 21.83
CA GLU A 72 12.79 18.86 22.20
C GLU A 72 11.81 18.05 23.08
N GLY A 73 11.73 16.74 22.88
CA GLY A 73 11.09 15.82 23.84
C GLY A 73 9.56 15.67 23.81
N GLY A 74 8.81 16.35 22.94
CA GLY A 74 7.34 16.21 22.84
C GLY A 74 6.86 14.98 22.04
N MET A 75 5.70 14.40 22.43
CA MET A 75 5.03 13.31 21.67
C MET A 75 4.63 13.74 20.25
N VAL A 76 4.27 15.01 20.08
CA VAL A 76 3.99 15.62 18.77
C VAL A 76 5.12 16.59 18.48
N ARG A 77 5.66 16.50 17.26
CA ARG A 77 6.71 17.44 16.81
C ARG A 77 6.12 18.85 16.71
N THR A 78 6.82 19.78 17.34
CA THR A 78 6.40 21.19 17.43
C THR A 78 7.54 22.10 17.00
N TYR A 79 7.22 23.06 16.15
CA TYR A 79 8.10 24.14 15.73
C TYR A 79 7.54 25.49 16.19
N PHE A 80 8.41 26.40 16.62
CA PHE A 80 8.07 27.79 16.90
C PHE A 80 8.67 28.66 15.80
N VAL A 81 7.81 29.25 14.98
CA VAL A 81 8.21 30.15 13.91
C VAL A 81 8.02 31.58 14.40
N HIS A 82 9.11 32.33 14.50
CA HIS A 82 9.07 33.74 14.87
C HIS A 82 8.88 34.56 13.59
N GLY A 83 7.67 35.09 13.41
CA GLY A 83 7.31 35.83 12.22
C GLY A 83 8.08 37.15 12.09
N CYS A 84 8.43 37.51 10.86
CA CYS A 84 9.18 38.72 10.51
C CYS A 84 8.29 39.89 10.06
N GLY A 85 6.97 39.79 10.24
CA GLY A 85 6.01 40.86 9.93
C GLY A 85 6.06 41.31 8.46
N GLY A 86 6.26 40.37 7.53
CA GLY A 86 6.36 40.62 6.09
C GLY A 86 7.68 41.27 5.64
N LYS A 87 8.62 41.56 6.55
CA LYS A 87 9.92 42.13 6.22
C LYS A 87 11.00 41.06 6.31
N ILE A 88 11.44 40.56 5.17
CA ILE A 88 12.50 39.53 5.11
C ILE A 88 13.81 40.10 5.67
N PRO A 89 14.39 39.49 6.72
CA PRO A 89 15.57 40.05 7.40
C PRO A 89 16.84 40.11 6.54
N ILE A 90 17.10 39.07 5.74
CA ILE A 90 18.30 38.98 4.92
C ILE A 90 17.93 39.28 3.45
N GLY A 91 18.40 40.42 2.95
CA GLY A 91 18.14 40.89 1.59
C GLY A 91 19.03 40.31 0.50
N HIS A 92 19.90 39.34 0.82
CA HIS A 92 20.77 38.67 -0.17
C HIS A 92 20.98 37.19 0.18
N ALA A 93 20.48 36.26 -0.64
CA ALA A 93 20.67 34.83 -0.39
C ALA A 93 20.62 33.96 -1.65
N SER A 94 21.36 32.84 -1.62
CA SER A 94 21.24 31.75 -2.60
C SER A 94 20.51 30.56 -1.97
N LEU A 95 19.33 30.26 -2.50
CA LEU A 95 18.39 29.27 -1.98
C LEU A 95 18.37 28.03 -2.89
N PHE A 96 18.93 26.93 -2.40
CA PHE A 96 18.82 25.63 -3.04
C PHE A 96 17.56 24.92 -2.53
N LEU A 97 16.60 24.65 -3.42
CA LEU A 97 15.27 24.13 -3.11
C LEU A 97 14.99 22.75 -3.71
N ALA A 98 16.07 22.01 -4.03
CA ALA A 98 16.02 20.65 -4.57
C ALA A 98 14.99 20.49 -5.71
N ASN A 99 14.09 19.51 -5.65
CA ASN A 99 12.95 19.34 -6.55
C ASN A 99 11.61 19.72 -5.87
N ALA A 100 11.63 20.65 -4.90
CA ALA A 100 10.48 21.01 -4.07
C ALA A 100 9.66 22.16 -4.66
N GLY A 101 8.67 21.83 -5.50
CA GLY A 101 7.84 22.87 -6.13
C GLY A 101 7.03 23.70 -5.14
N THR A 102 6.52 23.06 -4.09
CA THR A 102 5.77 23.71 -3.00
C THR A 102 6.59 24.69 -2.17
N ALA A 103 7.93 24.68 -2.29
CA ALA A 103 8.81 25.69 -1.70
C ALA A 103 9.25 26.72 -2.74
N PHE A 104 9.67 26.26 -3.92
CA PHE A 104 10.20 27.12 -4.98
C PHE A 104 9.25 28.21 -5.43
N ARG A 105 7.99 27.86 -5.76
CA ARG A 105 7.04 28.84 -6.32
C ARG A 105 6.59 29.88 -5.28
N PRO A 106 6.18 29.51 -4.05
CA PRO A 106 5.77 30.50 -3.06
C PRO A 106 6.92 31.41 -2.61
N LEU A 107 8.14 30.88 -2.44
CA LEU A 107 9.31 31.72 -2.11
C LEU A 107 9.64 32.67 -3.26
N THR A 108 9.55 32.22 -4.51
CA THR A 108 9.74 33.10 -5.68
C THR A 108 8.79 34.30 -5.61
N ALA A 109 7.49 34.04 -5.41
CA ALA A 109 6.48 35.10 -5.35
C ALA A 109 6.67 36.04 -4.15
N VAL A 110 6.99 35.51 -2.98
CA VAL A 110 7.21 36.34 -1.78
C VAL A 110 8.44 37.21 -1.94
N LEU A 111 9.58 36.61 -2.34
CA LEU A 111 10.85 37.32 -2.43
C LEU A 111 10.86 38.35 -3.56
N SER A 112 10.12 38.12 -4.65
CA SER A 112 9.98 39.06 -5.76
C SER A 112 9.22 40.33 -5.40
N LEU A 113 8.47 40.33 -4.29
CA LEU A 113 7.78 41.52 -3.78
C LEU A 113 8.58 42.24 -2.68
N THR A 114 9.82 41.80 -2.45
CA THR A 114 10.77 42.44 -1.52
C THR A 114 11.87 43.17 -2.29
N SER A 115 12.70 43.96 -1.61
CA SER A 115 13.80 44.71 -2.24
C SER A 115 15.16 43.98 -2.20
N GLY A 116 15.16 42.64 -2.10
CA GLY A 116 16.39 41.85 -1.99
C GLY A 116 16.88 41.27 -3.31
N TYR A 117 18.08 40.68 -3.28
CA TYR A 117 18.68 39.90 -4.34
C TYR A 117 18.69 38.41 -3.97
N TYR A 118 18.02 37.56 -4.75
CA TYR A 118 17.90 36.15 -4.42
C TYR A 118 18.16 35.26 -5.62
N GLU A 119 18.99 34.23 -5.42
CA GLU A 119 19.20 33.19 -6.41
C GLU A 119 18.41 31.94 -6.04
N MET A 120 17.54 31.49 -6.93
CA MET A 120 16.64 30.36 -6.71
C MET A 120 17.15 29.15 -7.51
N LEU A 121 17.71 28.17 -6.82
CA LEU A 121 18.39 27.01 -7.37
C LEU A 121 17.66 25.70 -7.02
N GLY A 122 17.98 24.63 -7.74
CA GLY A 122 17.43 23.29 -7.52
C GLY A 122 18.26 22.23 -8.22
N VAL A 123 17.76 20.99 -8.22
CA VAL A 123 18.37 19.88 -8.98
C VAL A 123 18.02 19.98 -10.47
N LYS A 124 18.69 19.21 -11.34
CA LYS A 124 18.45 19.20 -12.80
C LYS A 124 16.97 19.08 -13.16
N ARG A 125 16.22 18.17 -12.51
CA ARG A 125 14.78 18.00 -12.76
C ARG A 125 13.96 19.25 -12.44
N MET A 126 14.37 20.09 -11.49
CA MET A 126 13.68 21.36 -11.23
C MET A 126 13.78 22.32 -12.42
N TYR A 127 14.85 22.25 -13.21
CA TYR A 127 15.08 23.12 -14.38
C TYR A 127 14.23 22.69 -15.59
N GLU A 128 13.52 21.58 -15.47
CA GLU A 128 12.56 21.09 -16.47
C GLU A 128 11.11 21.36 -16.05
N ARG A 129 10.90 21.95 -14.85
CA ARG A 129 9.56 22.24 -14.34
C ARG A 129 9.19 23.70 -14.60
N PRO A 130 8.01 23.96 -15.17
CA PRO A 130 7.63 25.31 -15.56
C PRO A 130 7.50 26.25 -14.35
N VAL A 131 7.96 27.49 -14.54
CA VAL A 131 7.75 28.65 -13.66
C VAL A 131 7.39 29.92 -14.43
N GLY A 132 7.42 29.89 -15.78
CA GLY A 132 7.11 31.01 -16.68
C GLY A 132 5.86 31.79 -16.28
N HIS A 133 4.69 31.15 -16.25
CA HIS A 133 3.44 31.82 -15.91
C HIS A 133 3.41 32.47 -14.52
N LEU A 134 4.18 31.97 -13.56
CA LEU A 134 4.35 32.65 -12.28
C LEU A 134 5.19 33.93 -12.47
N VAL A 135 6.32 33.82 -13.16
CA VAL A 135 7.19 34.97 -13.44
C VAL A 135 6.45 36.04 -14.25
N ASP A 136 5.70 35.66 -15.29
CA ASP A 136 4.87 36.57 -16.09
C ASP A 136 3.88 37.35 -15.21
N GLY A 137 3.22 36.66 -14.27
CA GLY A 137 2.30 37.28 -13.32
C GLY A 137 3.00 38.23 -12.34
N LEU A 138 4.19 37.87 -11.88
CA LEU A 138 4.98 38.71 -10.96
C LEU A 138 5.59 39.93 -11.67
N GLN A 139 6.01 39.79 -12.93
CA GLN A 139 6.53 40.90 -13.75
C GLN A 139 5.45 41.94 -14.05
N GLN A 140 4.17 41.53 -14.20
CA GLN A 140 3.04 42.48 -14.27
C GLN A 140 2.92 43.36 -13.02
N LEU A 141 3.36 42.87 -11.85
CA LEU A 141 3.43 43.62 -10.60
C LEU A 141 4.70 44.49 -10.47
N GLY A 142 5.59 44.46 -11.47
CA GLY A 142 6.86 45.19 -11.47
C GLY A 142 8.03 44.41 -10.86
N ALA A 143 7.89 43.11 -10.60
CA ALA A 143 9.00 42.30 -10.10
C ALA A 143 10.11 42.14 -11.16
N ASN A 144 11.36 42.30 -10.73
CA ASN A 144 12.54 42.07 -11.59
C ASN A 144 13.08 40.66 -11.39
N ILE A 145 12.72 39.77 -12.31
CA ILE A 145 13.12 38.36 -12.32
C ILE A 145 13.76 38.03 -13.65
N SER A 146 14.92 37.37 -13.62
CA SER A 146 15.64 36.90 -14.81
C SER A 146 15.94 35.40 -14.73
N TYR A 147 16.03 34.75 -15.88
CA TYR A 147 16.39 33.34 -16.01
C TYR A 147 17.91 33.19 -16.17
N LYS A 148 18.53 32.25 -15.44
CA LYS A 148 19.96 31.90 -15.61
C LYS A 148 20.20 30.82 -16.67
N GLY A 149 19.13 30.29 -17.28
CA GLY A 149 19.18 29.20 -18.26
C GLY A 149 18.06 29.32 -19.28
N ARG A 150 17.25 28.27 -19.42
CA ARG A 150 16.10 28.26 -20.34
C ARG A 150 15.00 29.18 -19.83
N GLU A 151 14.52 30.08 -20.68
CA GLU A 151 13.38 30.94 -20.40
C GLU A 151 12.14 30.14 -20.00
N GLY A 152 11.42 30.60 -18.96
CA GLY A 152 10.25 29.92 -18.41
C GLY A 152 10.56 28.82 -17.39
N TYR A 153 11.83 28.53 -17.10
CA TYR A 153 12.27 27.45 -16.21
C TYR A 153 13.36 27.91 -15.23
N PRO A 154 13.46 27.33 -14.02
CA PRO A 154 14.60 27.56 -13.11
C PRO A 154 15.95 27.18 -13.75
N PRO A 155 17.09 27.71 -13.25
CA PRO A 155 17.21 28.65 -12.14
C PRO A 155 16.80 30.08 -12.49
N ILE A 156 16.33 30.82 -11.48
CA ILE A 156 15.95 32.24 -11.61
C ILE A 156 16.70 33.11 -10.59
N VAL A 157 16.87 34.38 -10.95
CA VAL A 157 17.39 35.43 -10.08
C VAL A 157 16.34 36.50 -9.90
N ILE A 158 16.11 36.89 -8.65
CA ILE A 158 15.27 38.01 -8.26
C ILE A 158 16.21 39.16 -7.92
N SER A 159 16.03 40.32 -8.56
CA SER A 159 16.87 41.50 -8.34
C SER A 159 16.16 42.56 -7.49
N PRO A 160 16.90 43.46 -6.81
CA PRO A 160 16.34 44.56 -6.03
C PRO A 160 15.56 45.56 -6.89
N GLN A 161 14.29 45.28 -7.13
CA GLN A 161 13.32 46.21 -7.68
C GLN A 161 11.97 45.80 -7.12
N GLY A 162 11.48 46.59 -6.16
CA GLY A 162 10.21 46.33 -5.50
C GLY A 162 9.03 46.60 -6.46
N PRO A 163 7.88 45.97 -6.23
CA PRO A 163 6.68 46.18 -7.03
C PRO A 163 6.26 47.66 -6.95
N ASP A 164 6.24 48.33 -8.10
CA ASP A 164 5.79 49.72 -8.23
C ASP A 164 4.26 49.81 -8.41
N LYS A 165 3.61 48.67 -8.65
CA LYS A 165 2.19 48.55 -9.04
C LYS A 165 1.41 47.60 -8.12
N GLY A 166 0.26 48.08 -7.65
CA GLY A 166 -0.87 47.21 -7.31
C GLY A 166 -1.80 47.11 -8.52
N GLY A 167 -3.03 46.61 -8.37
CA GLY A 167 -4.03 46.65 -9.44
C GLY A 167 -4.51 45.27 -9.88
N SER A 168 -4.55 45.01 -11.19
CA SER A 168 -5.06 43.76 -11.76
C SER A 168 -3.99 43.06 -12.59
N ILE A 169 -3.84 41.75 -12.39
CA ILE A 169 -2.96 40.89 -13.19
C ILE A 169 -3.74 39.72 -13.79
N GLU A 170 -3.17 39.12 -14.82
CA GLU A 170 -3.69 37.90 -15.44
C GLU A 170 -2.70 36.74 -15.30
N ILE A 171 -3.20 35.56 -14.97
CA ILE A 171 -2.40 34.33 -14.80
C ILE A 171 -3.03 33.15 -15.53
N ASN A 172 -2.22 32.32 -16.18
CA ASN A 172 -2.70 31.09 -16.80
C ASN A 172 -3.02 30.03 -15.71
N GLY A 173 -4.27 29.55 -15.69
CA GLY A 173 -4.78 28.58 -14.73
C GLY A 173 -4.59 27.11 -15.10
N GLU A 174 -4.21 26.80 -16.34
CA GLU A 174 -4.28 25.46 -16.94
C GLU A 174 -3.03 24.61 -16.67
N VAL A 175 -1.92 25.23 -16.24
CA VAL A 175 -0.63 24.53 -16.06
C VAL A 175 -0.36 24.12 -14.62
N SER A 176 -0.60 25.00 -13.65
CA SER A 176 -0.37 24.69 -12.23
C SER A 176 -1.08 25.63 -11.27
N SER A 177 -1.87 25.08 -10.35
CA SER A 177 -2.46 25.85 -9.24
C SER A 177 -1.44 26.46 -8.29
N GLN A 178 -0.18 25.98 -8.31
CA GLN A 178 0.89 26.54 -7.48
C GLN A 178 1.22 27.98 -7.87
N PHE A 179 1.03 28.38 -9.12
CA PHE A 179 1.35 29.74 -9.55
C PHE A 179 0.37 30.74 -8.93
N LEU A 180 -0.93 30.53 -9.10
CA LEU A 180 -1.98 31.34 -8.47
C LEU A 180 -1.86 31.31 -6.94
N SER A 181 -1.68 30.12 -6.34
CA SER A 181 -1.50 30.01 -4.87
C SER A 181 -0.31 30.83 -4.38
N SER A 182 0.79 30.86 -5.12
CA SER A 182 2.01 31.59 -4.73
C SER A 182 1.79 33.10 -4.76
N ILE A 183 1.12 33.62 -5.79
CA ILE A 183 0.77 35.04 -5.85
C ILE A 183 -0.23 35.41 -4.75
N LEU A 184 -1.25 34.59 -4.51
CA LEU A 184 -2.19 34.82 -3.40
C LEU A 184 -1.48 34.92 -2.04
N ILE A 185 -0.49 34.06 -1.79
CA ILE A 185 0.32 34.11 -0.56
C ILE A 185 1.16 35.39 -0.47
N ALA A 186 1.68 35.87 -1.60
CA ALA A 186 2.52 37.06 -1.64
C ALA A 186 1.70 38.37 -1.60
N ALA A 187 0.46 38.35 -2.09
CA ALA A 187 -0.39 39.53 -2.28
C ALA A 187 -0.55 40.43 -1.05
N PRO A 188 -0.71 39.91 0.20
CA PRO A 188 -0.81 40.77 1.39
C PRO A 188 0.41 41.69 1.61
N LEU A 189 1.58 41.36 1.03
CA LEU A 189 2.80 42.15 1.17
C LEU A 189 2.78 43.46 0.36
N LEU A 190 1.90 43.57 -0.66
CA LEU A 190 1.85 44.73 -1.57
C LEU A 190 1.29 46.00 -0.92
N LYS A 191 0.66 45.89 0.26
CA LYS A 191 -0.12 46.97 0.94
C LYS A 191 -1.24 47.60 0.09
N ARG A 192 -1.39 47.21 -1.17
CA ARG A 192 -2.39 47.64 -2.13
C ARG A 192 -3.30 46.47 -2.46
N GLU A 193 -4.47 46.79 -3.00
CA GLU A 193 -5.39 45.77 -3.49
C GLU A 193 -4.81 45.10 -4.74
N LEU A 194 -5.04 43.79 -4.85
CA LEU A 194 -4.67 42.98 -6.01
C LEU A 194 -5.86 42.15 -6.47
N SER A 195 -6.29 42.36 -7.71
CA SER A 195 -7.19 41.47 -8.46
C SER A 195 -6.37 40.55 -9.36
N ILE A 196 -6.64 39.24 -9.28
CA ILE A 196 -5.98 38.21 -10.07
C ILE A 196 -7.03 37.52 -10.93
N LYS A 197 -6.92 37.67 -12.25
CA LYS A 197 -7.80 37.03 -13.23
C LYS A 197 -7.13 35.78 -13.78
N VAL A 198 -7.83 34.65 -13.72
CA VAL A 198 -7.38 33.37 -14.24
C VAL A 198 -7.81 33.25 -15.70
N LYS A 199 -6.82 33.10 -16.60
CA LYS A 199 -7.04 32.73 -18.00
C LYS A 199 -7.20 31.22 -18.11
N GLY A 200 -8.17 30.79 -18.90
CA GLY A 200 -8.46 29.38 -19.13
C GLY A 200 -9.12 28.69 -17.94
N VAL A 201 -9.10 27.36 -17.93
CA VAL A 201 -9.67 26.55 -16.84
C VAL A 201 -8.67 26.42 -15.69
N LEU A 202 -9.09 26.78 -14.48
CA LEU A 202 -8.26 26.60 -13.29
C LEU A 202 -8.18 25.11 -12.91
N ILE A 203 -7.06 24.48 -13.23
CA ILE A 203 -6.82 23.09 -12.81
C ILE A 203 -6.43 23.03 -11.33
N SER A 204 -6.77 21.93 -10.66
CA SER A 204 -6.40 21.68 -9.27
C SER A 204 -6.82 22.82 -8.31
N SER A 205 -8.03 23.36 -8.52
CA SER A 205 -8.64 24.42 -7.70
C SER A 205 -8.66 24.12 -6.19
N PRO A 206 -8.73 22.86 -5.69
CA PRO A 206 -8.74 22.64 -4.24
C PRO A 206 -7.46 23.08 -3.52
N TYR A 207 -6.31 23.19 -4.22
CA TYR A 207 -5.10 23.78 -3.62
C TYR A 207 -5.19 25.30 -3.48
N VAL A 208 -5.97 25.96 -4.32
CA VAL A 208 -6.25 27.40 -4.22
C VAL A 208 -7.20 27.63 -3.05
N ASP A 209 -8.26 26.82 -2.94
CA ASP A 209 -9.20 26.87 -1.82
C ASP A 209 -8.49 26.62 -0.48
N MET A 210 -7.61 25.62 -0.42
CA MET A 210 -6.74 25.38 0.73
C MET A 210 -5.90 26.62 1.06
N THR A 211 -5.31 27.26 0.06
CA THR A 211 -4.48 28.46 0.26
C THR A 211 -5.30 29.60 0.86
N ILE A 212 -6.49 29.86 0.32
CA ILE A 212 -7.42 30.88 0.81
C ILE A 212 -7.89 30.58 2.23
N ASN A 213 -8.21 29.32 2.53
CA ASN A 213 -8.61 28.89 3.86
C ASN A 213 -7.49 29.14 4.88
N LEU A 214 -6.25 28.75 4.55
CA LEU A 214 -5.08 28.97 5.40
C LEU A 214 -4.81 30.47 5.58
N MET A 215 -4.87 31.27 4.52
CA MET A 215 -4.71 32.73 4.59
C MET A 215 -5.71 33.35 5.57
N ARG A 216 -6.97 32.91 5.54
CA ARG A 216 -8.00 33.35 6.49
C ARG A 216 -7.66 33.04 7.94
N GLN A 217 -7.10 31.86 8.20
CA GLN A 217 -6.66 31.49 9.54
C GLN A 217 -5.49 32.35 10.06
N PHE A 218 -4.69 32.94 9.15
CA PHE A 218 -3.65 33.93 9.48
C PHE A 218 -4.15 35.39 9.36
N GLY A 219 -5.47 35.62 9.35
CA GLY A 219 -6.08 36.96 9.40
C GLY A 219 -6.25 37.66 8.06
N VAL A 220 -5.93 37.01 6.93
CA VAL A 220 -6.06 37.60 5.59
C VAL A 220 -7.41 37.28 4.98
N LYS A 221 -8.14 38.32 4.56
CA LYS A 221 -9.42 38.26 3.87
C LYS A 221 -9.19 38.29 2.36
N THR A 222 -9.79 37.33 1.66
CA THR A 222 -9.85 37.28 0.20
C THR A 222 -11.31 37.36 -0.22
N ALA A 223 -11.62 38.19 -1.22
CA ALA A 223 -12.92 38.19 -1.88
C ALA A 223 -12.83 37.35 -3.15
N LEU A 224 -13.81 36.48 -3.39
CA LEU A 224 -14.00 35.86 -4.69
C LEU A 224 -15.11 36.63 -5.41
N SER A 225 -14.76 37.25 -6.54
CA SER A 225 -15.74 37.92 -7.40
C SER A 225 -16.39 36.93 -8.39
N SER A 226 -15.66 35.87 -8.75
CA SER A 226 -16.14 34.74 -9.56
C SER A 226 -15.24 33.51 -9.34
N SER A 227 -15.50 32.40 -10.05
CA SER A 227 -14.62 31.21 -10.02
C SER A 227 -13.24 31.45 -10.66
N SER A 228 -13.08 32.52 -11.43
CA SER A 228 -11.84 32.86 -12.15
C SER A 228 -11.24 34.22 -11.76
N GLU A 229 -11.79 34.91 -10.75
CA GLU A 229 -11.28 36.19 -10.29
C GLU A 229 -11.19 36.26 -8.76
N PHE A 230 -9.97 36.52 -8.29
CA PHE A 230 -9.61 36.54 -6.86
C PHE A 230 -9.10 37.92 -6.48
N THR A 231 -9.62 38.48 -5.39
CA THR A 231 -9.22 39.79 -4.89
C THR A 231 -8.67 39.69 -3.48
N VAL A 232 -7.46 40.23 -3.28
CA VAL A 232 -6.85 40.42 -1.96
C VAL A 232 -6.89 41.91 -1.64
N LEU A 233 -7.62 42.28 -0.59
CA LEU A 233 -7.82 43.69 -0.21
C LEU A 233 -6.52 44.34 0.26
N ALA A 234 -6.43 45.67 0.08
CA ALA A 234 -5.30 46.49 0.51
C ALA A 234 -5.04 46.47 2.03
N ASN A 235 -3.83 46.90 2.43
CA ASN A 235 -3.41 47.08 3.83
C ASN A 235 -3.60 45.85 4.74
N GLN A 236 -3.50 44.65 4.17
CA GLN A 236 -3.52 43.42 4.94
C GLN A 236 -2.11 42.97 5.33
N GLY A 237 -2.04 42.02 6.26
CA GLY A 237 -0.82 41.38 6.69
C GLY A 237 -1.15 40.09 7.42
N TYR A 238 -0.16 39.21 7.55
CA TYR A 238 -0.34 37.97 8.29
C TYR A 238 -0.18 38.20 9.80
N PHE A 239 -1.06 37.57 10.59
CA PHE A 239 -0.99 37.54 12.04
C PHE A 239 -0.93 36.10 12.51
N SER A 240 -0.07 35.82 13.50
CA SER A 240 0.03 34.48 14.05
C SER A 240 -1.29 34.07 14.72
N PRO A 241 -1.85 32.89 14.42
CA PRO A 241 -2.98 32.33 15.15
C PRO A 241 -2.60 31.79 16.55
N GLY A 242 -1.36 32.00 16.99
CA GLY A 242 -0.80 31.41 18.19
C GLY A 242 -0.42 29.96 17.98
N LYS A 243 -1.40 29.06 17.85
CA LYS A 243 -1.18 27.61 17.63
C LYS A 243 -1.85 27.15 16.34
N PHE A 244 -1.16 26.31 15.59
CA PHE A 244 -1.68 25.74 14.35
C PHE A 244 -1.40 24.24 14.29
N TRP A 245 -2.46 23.44 14.09
CA TRP A 245 -2.34 22.00 13.90
C TRP A 245 -2.38 21.65 12.42
N ILE A 246 -1.33 21.00 11.93
CA ILE A 246 -1.26 20.57 10.54
C ILE A 246 -1.98 19.23 10.41
N GLU A 247 -3.05 19.20 9.61
CA GLU A 247 -3.79 17.98 9.28
C GLU A 247 -2.88 16.93 8.65
N GLY A 248 -3.19 15.64 8.86
CA GLY A 248 -2.53 14.54 8.15
C GLY A 248 -2.71 14.66 6.65
N ASP A 249 -1.79 14.11 5.86
CA ASP A 249 -1.79 14.27 4.41
C ASP A 249 -2.88 13.42 3.73
N ALA A 250 -3.88 14.08 3.12
CA ALA A 250 -5.02 13.39 2.47
C ALA A 250 -4.58 12.58 1.24
N SER A 251 -3.59 13.09 0.50
CA SER A 251 -3.04 12.37 -0.63
C SER A 251 -2.33 11.09 -0.21
N ASN A 252 -1.48 11.14 0.82
CA ASN A 252 -0.83 9.95 1.36
C ASN A 252 -1.84 9.00 2.02
N ALA A 253 -2.90 9.52 2.63
CA ALA A 253 -3.97 8.71 3.19
C ALA A 253 -4.69 7.87 2.11
N SER A 254 -4.80 8.39 0.87
CA SER A 254 -5.47 7.69 -0.24
C SER A 254 -4.92 6.28 -0.48
N TYR A 255 -3.61 6.06 -0.34
CA TYR A 255 -3.01 4.74 -0.53
C TYR A 255 -3.52 3.73 0.51
N PHE A 256 -3.66 4.15 1.78
CA PHE A 256 -4.14 3.28 2.84
C PHE A 256 -5.66 3.09 2.81
N PHE A 257 -6.39 4.12 2.36
CA PHE A 257 -7.81 3.98 2.05
C PHE A 257 -8.05 2.98 0.92
N ALA A 258 -7.25 3.07 -0.14
CA ALA A 258 -7.30 2.14 -1.25
C ALA A 258 -6.91 0.71 -0.83
N ALA A 259 -5.85 0.55 -0.01
CA ALA A 259 -5.49 -0.75 0.56
C ALA A 259 -6.68 -1.37 1.30
N GLY A 260 -7.40 -0.59 2.13
CA GLY A 260 -8.60 -1.07 2.80
C GLY A 260 -9.73 -1.51 1.86
N LEU A 261 -9.79 -0.98 0.63
CA LEU A 261 -10.75 -1.40 -0.39
C LEU A 261 -10.26 -2.64 -1.15
N VAL A 262 -9.08 -2.58 -1.78
CA VAL A 262 -8.59 -3.64 -2.71
C VAL A 262 -7.94 -4.82 -2.00
N GLY A 263 -7.48 -4.63 -0.76
CA GLY A 263 -6.93 -5.68 0.09
C GLY A 263 -7.92 -6.13 1.15
N GLU A 264 -9.23 -6.11 0.87
CA GLU A 264 -10.28 -6.61 1.76
C GLU A 264 -10.10 -6.23 3.24
N GLY A 265 -10.03 -4.91 3.50
CA GLY A 265 -9.76 -4.33 4.81
C GLY A 265 -10.61 -4.91 5.97
N PRO A 266 -10.33 -4.47 7.21
CA PRO A 266 -10.41 -3.04 7.47
C PRO A 266 -9.06 -2.36 7.72
N VAL A 267 -8.87 -1.19 7.11
CA VAL A 267 -7.75 -0.28 7.37
C VAL A 267 -8.26 0.99 8.02
N LYS A 268 -7.75 1.30 9.22
CA LYS A 268 -8.01 2.54 9.94
C LYS A 268 -6.86 3.53 9.75
N VAL A 269 -7.14 4.72 9.26
CA VAL A 269 -6.18 5.79 9.04
C VAL A 269 -6.46 6.94 10.01
N SER A 270 -5.53 7.19 10.92
CA SER A 270 -5.59 8.27 11.91
C SER A 270 -4.83 9.51 11.44
N GLY A 271 -5.19 10.69 11.97
CA GLY A 271 -4.53 11.97 11.66
C GLY A 271 -5.17 12.75 10.51
N ILE A 272 -6.13 12.14 9.82
CA ILE A 272 -6.97 12.74 8.77
C ILE A 272 -8.44 12.42 9.10
N THR A 273 -9.36 13.31 8.75
CA THR A 273 -10.81 13.13 8.94
C THR A 273 -11.58 13.57 7.69
N ARG A 274 -12.86 13.22 7.61
CA ARG A 274 -13.75 13.68 6.52
C ARG A 274 -13.90 15.21 6.43
N ASN A 275 -13.58 15.94 7.50
CA ASN A 275 -13.69 17.40 7.57
C ASN A 275 -12.38 18.11 7.15
N SER A 276 -11.42 17.40 6.57
CA SER A 276 -10.16 17.97 6.11
C SER A 276 -10.39 19.07 5.07
N ILE A 277 -9.57 20.13 5.13
CA ILE A 277 -9.57 21.19 4.11
C ILE A 277 -8.93 20.77 2.77
N GLN A 278 -8.36 19.56 2.71
CA GLN A 278 -7.64 19.06 1.55
C GLN A 278 -8.60 18.42 0.54
N GLY A 279 -8.57 18.86 -0.73
CA GLY A 279 -9.44 18.35 -1.79
C GLY A 279 -9.42 16.82 -1.94
N ASP A 280 -8.23 16.22 -1.83
CA ASP A 280 -8.01 14.77 -1.92
C ASP A 280 -8.84 13.94 -0.91
N ILE A 281 -9.41 14.54 0.14
CA ILE A 281 -10.34 13.84 1.04
C ILE A 281 -11.59 13.33 0.32
N LYS A 282 -11.99 13.98 -0.78
CA LYS A 282 -13.11 13.57 -1.67
C LYS A 282 -12.87 12.19 -2.29
N PHE A 283 -11.64 11.67 -2.28
CA PHE A 283 -11.32 10.29 -2.67
C PHE A 283 -12.18 9.26 -1.91
N LEU A 284 -12.53 9.53 -0.65
CA LEU A 284 -13.42 8.67 0.14
C LEU A 284 -14.82 8.56 -0.49
N ASP A 285 -15.37 9.64 -1.05
CA ASP A 285 -16.70 9.59 -1.65
C ASP A 285 -16.70 8.73 -2.92
N ILE A 286 -15.57 8.70 -3.64
CA ILE A 286 -15.37 7.80 -4.79
C ILE A 286 -15.30 6.35 -4.31
N LEU A 287 -14.49 6.04 -3.29
CA LEU A 287 -14.42 4.67 -2.75
C LEU A 287 -15.79 4.17 -2.27
N GLY A 288 -16.59 5.04 -1.64
CA GLY A 288 -17.95 4.72 -1.22
C GLY A 288 -18.86 4.35 -2.39
N LYS A 289 -18.79 5.11 -3.51
CA LYS A 289 -19.53 4.80 -4.75
C LYS A 289 -19.06 3.51 -5.40
N MET A 290 -17.78 3.15 -5.26
CA MET A 290 -17.22 1.88 -5.72
C MET A 290 -17.60 0.68 -4.84
N GLY A 291 -18.30 0.91 -3.72
CA GLY A 291 -18.79 -0.13 -2.81
C GLY A 291 -18.00 -0.24 -1.50
N GLY A 292 -16.99 0.59 -1.27
CA GLY A 292 -16.24 0.59 -0.02
C GLY A 292 -17.08 0.98 1.20
N GLN A 293 -16.90 0.27 2.31
CA GLN A 293 -17.51 0.63 3.59
C GLN A 293 -16.65 1.66 4.31
N ILE A 294 -17.20 2.85 4.53
CA ILE A 294 -16.47 3.97 5.12
C ILE A 294 -17.10 4.34 6.45
N THR A 295 -16.34 4.20 7.52
CA THR A 295 -16.71 4.63 8.87
C THR A 295 -15.67 5.63 9.38
N SER A 296 -16.11 6.74 9.98
CA SER A 296 -15.19 7.79 10.43
C SER A 296 -15.64 8.40 11.74
N ASP A 297 -14.70 8.95 12.51
CA ASP A 297 -14.95 9.86 13.63
C ASP A 297 -14.13 11.16 13.46
N THR A 298 -14.00 11.95 14.54
CA THR A 298 -13.23 13.20 14.55
C THR A 298 -11.70 13.01 14.59
N ARG A 299 -11.21 11.77 14.55
CA ARG A 299 -9.78 11.41 14.68
C ARG A 299 -9.28 10.47 13.60
N PHE A 300 -10.17 9.68 12.99
CA PHE A 300 -9.81 8.69 11.99
C PHE A 300 -10.88 8.49 10.92
N VAL A 301 -10.45 7.88 9.82
CA VAL A 301 -11.30 7.27 8.81
C VAL A 301 -10.90 5.80 8.65
N ARG A 302 -11.88 4.90 8.60
CA ARG A 302 -11.69 3.47 8.37
C ARG A 302 -12.39 3.07 7.07
N VAL A 303 -11.68 2.34 6.23
CA VAL A 303 -12.16 1.81 4.95
C VAL A 303 -12.03 0.28 4.96
N ALA A 304 -13.06 -0.40 4.48
CA ALA A 304 -13.07 -1.84 4.23
C ALA A 304 -13.75 -2.11 2.88
N ALA A 305 -13.52 -3.30 2.32
CA ALA A 305 -14.26 -3.76 1.15
C ALA A 305 -15.78 -3.86 1.44
N GLY A 306 -16.56 -3.68 0.39
CA GLY A 306 -18.01 -3.87 0.43
C GLY A 306 -18.42 -5.33 0.37
N GLN A 307 -19.73 -5.56 0.17
CA GLN A 307 -20.27 -6.89 -0.14
C GLN A 307 -20.19 -7.25 -1.64
N ARG A 308 -19.66 -6.35 -2.48
CA ARG A 308 -19.53 -6.61 -3.92
C ARG A 308 -18.37 -7.56 -4.17
N GLU A 309 -18.60 -8.56 -5.02
CA GLU A 309 -17.56 -9.49 -5.46
C GLU A 309 -16.51 -8.80 -6.34
N THR A 310 -16.90 -7.77 -7.10
CA THR A 310 -15.99 -6.98 -7.95
C THR A 310 -16.19 -5.49 -7.77
N LEU A 311 -15.14 -4.70 -8.06
CA LEU A 311 -15.22 -3.25 -8.09
C LEU A 311 -15.77 -2.78 -9.44
N PRO A 312 -16.76 -1.86 -9.47
CA PRO A 312 -17.32 -1.38 -10.72
C PRO A 312 -16.31 -0.50 -11.47
N ALA A 313 -16.26 -0.64 -12.79
CA ALA A 313 -15.59 0.31 -13.67
C ALA A 313 -16.13 1.76 -13.49
N PHE A 314 -15.30 2.75 -13.80
CA PHE A 314 -15.64 4.16 -13.58
C PHE A 314 -15.19 5.08 -14.72
N ASP A 315 -15.88 6.20 -14.87
CA ASP A 315 -15.51 7.33 -15.73
C ASP A 315 -15.56 8.61 -14.89
N LEU A 316 -14.40 9.18 -14.57
CA LEU A 316 -14.28 10.25 -13.57
C LEU A 316 -13.44 11.42 -14.08
N ASP A 317 -13.98 12.62 -13.84
CA ASP A 317 -13.20 13.86 -13.79
C ASP A 317 -12.44 13.90 -12.45
N LEU A 318 -11.11 14.05 -12.53
CA LEU A 318 -10.22 13.99 -11.38
C LEU A 318 -9.56 15.34 -11.03
N SER A 319 -10.09 16.45 -11.57
CA SER A 319 -9.60 17.81 -11.32
C SER A 319 -9.60 18.20 -9.82
N ASP A 320 -10.52 17.61 -9.06
CA ASP A 320 -10.74 17.86 -7.63
C ASP A 320 -9.84 17.03 -6.69
N ILE A 321 -9.22 15.96 -7.20
CA ILE A 321 -8.36 15.07 -6.42
C ILE A 321 -7.07 14.74 -7.19
N PRO A 322 -6.39 15.75 -7.75
CA PRO A 322 -5.39 15.58 -8.81
C PRO A 322 -4.19 14.72 -8.38
N ASP A 323 -3.97 14.56 -7.08
CA ASP A 323 -2.85 13.84 -6.51
C ASP A 323 -3.27 12.44 -5.99
N ALA A 324 -4.46 12.29 -5.40
CA ALA A 324 -5.06 10.99 -5.06
C ALA A 324 -5.56 10.20 -6.28
N ALA A 325 -5.77 10.87 -7.41
CA ALA A 325 -6.13 10.26 -8.69
C ALA A 325 -5.12 9.17 -9.17
N MET A 326 -3.85 9.25 -8.78
CA MET A 326 -2.86 8.20 -9.08
C MET A 326 -3.23 6.88 -8.41
N THR A 327 -3.84 6.94 -7.23
CA THR A 327 -4.32 5.78 -6.51
C THR A 327 -5.52 5.14 -7.23
N LEU A 328 -6.40 5.94 -7.87
CA LEU A 328 -7.49 5.42 -8.71
C LEU A 328 -6.97 4.69 -9.95
N ALA A 329 -5.86 5.16 -10.54
CA ALA A 329 -5.26 4.49 -11.70
C ALA A 329 -4.85 3.05 -11.36
N VAL A 330 -4.38 2.81 -10.12
CA VAL A 330 -4.05 1.48 -9.63
C VAL A 330 -5.31 0.70 -9.24
N ILE A 331 -6.31 1.33 -8.62
CA ILE A 331 -7.61 0.69 -8.34
C ILE A 331 -8.28 0.18 -9.63
N ALA A 332 -8.11 0.86 -10.76
CA ALA A 332 -8.66 0.44 -12.05
C ALA A 332 -8.24 -0.99 -12.46
N ILE A 333 -7.11 -1.49 -11.96
CA ILE A 333 -6.64 -2.86 -12.18
C ILE A 333 -7.54 -3.91 -11.51
N PHE A 334 -8.24 -3.52 -10.44
CA PHE A 334 -9.14 -4.37 -9.67
C PHE A 334 -10.61 -4.21 -10.06
N CYS A 335 -10.90 -3.41 -11.10
CA CYS A 335 -12.26 -3.18 -11.57
C CYS A 335 -12.73 -4.29 -12.53
N ASP A 336 -14.04 -4.37 -12.75
CA ASP A 336 -14.69 -5.34 -13.64
C ASP A 336 -14.77 -4.89 -15.13
N GLY A 337 -14.18 -3.74 -15.46
CA GLY A 337 -14.21 -3.19 -16.81
C GLY A 337 -13.28 -2.00 -16.99
N LYS A 338 -13.33 -1.41 -18.20
CA LYS A 338 -12.49 -0.28 -18.60
C LYS A 338 -12.83 0.98 -17.81
N CYS A 339 -11.82 1.59 -17.19
CA CYS A 339 -11.93 2.83 -16.43
C CYS A 339 -11.32 4.01 -17.18
N TYR A 340 -11.92 5.19 -17.00
CA TYR A 340 -11.51 6.46 -17.62
C TYR A 340 -11.15 7.47 -16.53
N LEU A 341 -9.89 7.92 -16.56
CA LEU A 341 -9.37 8.97 -15.69
C LEU A 341 -9.21 10.24 -16.53
N ARG A 342 -10.05 11.24 -16.35
CA ARG A 342 -10.06 12.49 -17.13
C ARG A 342 -9.48 13.67 -16.36
N ASN A 343 -9.04 14.69 -17.10
CA ASN A 343 -8.56 15.97 -16.58
C ASN A 343 -7.33 15.85 -15.65
N ILE A 344 -6.41 14.95 -16.00
CA ILE A 344 -5.16 14.69 -15.27
C ILE A 344 -3.91 15.24 -15.98
N GLY A 345 -4.04 16.09 -17.01
CA GLY A 345 -2.91 16.60 -17.82
C GLY A 345 -1.76 17.23 -17.02
N SER A 346 -2.04 17.81 -15.85
CA SER A 346 -1.02 18.30 -14.92
C SER A 346 0.04 17.26 -14.52
N TRP A 347 -0.27 15.97 -14.63
CA TRP A 347 0.63 14.86 -14.31
C TRP A 347 1.88 14.81 -15.17
N ARG A 348 1.86 15.36 -16.39
CA ARG A 348 3.00 15.35 -17.31
C ARG A 348 4.17 16.22 -16.84
N VAL A 349 3.86 17.30 -16.12
CA VAL A 349 4.82 18.35 -15.72
C VAL A 349 5.17 18.34 -14.24
N LYS A 350 4.85 17.24 -13.53
CA LYS A 350 5.15 17.03 -12.11
C LYS A 350 6.55 16.41 -11.95
N GLU A 351 6.79 15.66 -10.88
CA GLU A 351 8.08 15.06 -10.56
C GLU A 351 8.64 14.19 -11.69
N THR A 352 7.78 13.43 -12.37
CA THR A 352 8.01 12.74 -13.65
C THR A 352 6.82 13.00 -14.60
N ASP A 353 6.85 12.51 -15.84
CA ASP A 353 5.63 12.37 -16.65
C ASP A 353 4.83 11.18 -16.10
N ARG A 354 3.91 11.47 -15.18
CA ARG A 354 3.17 10.44 -14.44
C ARG A 354 2.16 9.68 -15.29
N ILE A 355 1.63 10.26 -16.36
CA ILE A 355 0.72 9.55 -17.27
C ILE A 355 1.50 8.44 -17.97
N THR A 356 2.64 8.80 -18.55
CA THR A 356 3.52 7.86 -19.26
C THR A 356 4.09 6.82 -18.32
N ALA A 357 4.57 7.25 -17.15
CA ALA A 357 5.14 6.34 -16.16
C ALA A 357 4.07 5.36 -15.63
N MET A 358 2.89 5.84 -15.22
CA MET A 358 1.79 4.98 -14.75
C MET A 358 1.36 3.98 -15.83
N GLY A 359 1.18 4.43 -17.07
CA GLY A 359 0.82 3.54 -18.17
C GLY A 359 1.85 2.44 -18.42
N ARG A 360 3.15 2.75 -18.33
CA ARG A 360 4.21 1.73 -18.44
C ARG A 360 4.15 0.72 -17.31
N GLU A 361 4.02 1.17 -16.07
CA GLU A 361 4.03 0.28 -14.90
C GLU A 361 2.77 -0.61 -14.83
N LEU A 362 1.59 -0.06 -15.15
CA LEU A 362 0.34 -0.84 -15.17
C LEU A 362 0.32 -1.90 -16.27
N ARG A 363 0.93 -1.66 -17.43
CA ARG A 363 1.06 -2.71 -18.48
C ARG A 363 1.88 -3.91 -18.03
N LYS A 364 2.77 -3.76 -17.03
CA LYS A 364 3.57 -4.88 -16.50
C LYS A 364 2.73 -5.94 -15.78
N VAL A 365 1.53 -5.60 -15.30
CA VAL A 365 0.58 -6.60 -14.74
C VAL A 365 -0.39 -7.16 -15.79
N GLY A 366 -0.21 -6.83 -17.07
CA GLY A 366 -1.05 -7.29 -18.19
C GLY A 366 -2.25 -6.39 -18.51
N ALA A 367 -2.36 -5.21 -17.89
CA ALA A 367 -3.43 -4.27 -18.19
C ALA A 367 -3.26 -3.65 -19.58
N ILE A 368 -4.38 -3.34 -20.26
CA ILE A 368 -4.35 -2.52 -21.48
C ILE A 368 -4.51 -1.07 -21.06
N VAL A 369 -3.51 -0.24 -21.38
CA VAL A 369 -3.51 1.18 -21.01
C VAL A 369 -3.37 2.04 -22.26
N GLU A 370 -4.28 3.00 -22.41
CA GLU A 370 -4.25 4.02 -23.45
C GLU A 370 -3.96 5.39 -22.81
N GLU A 371 -2.96 6.09 -23.35
CA GLU A 371 -2.45 7.35 -22.81
C GLU A 371 -2.83 8.49 -23.75
N PHE A 372 -3.49 9.51 -23.19
CA PHE A 372 -3.84 10.75 -23.90
C PHE A 372 -3.20 11.95 -23.22
N GLU A 373 -3.31 13.15 -23.79
CA GLU A 373 -2.67 14.35 -23.24
C GLU A 373 -3.04 14.60 -21.77
N ASP A 374 -4.31 14.47 -21.43
CA ASP A 374 -4.88 14.73 -20.12
C ASP A 374 -5.77 13.60 -19.58
N GLU A 375 -5.71 12.42 -20.21
CA GLU A 375 -6.47 11.25 -19.78
C GLU A 375 -5.62 9.98 -19.74
N LEU A 376 -6.05 9.03 -18.91
CA LEU A 376 -5.52 7.67 -18.86
C LEU A 376 -6.70 6.69 -18.86
N HIS A 377 -6.76 5.80 -19.83
CA HIS A 377 -7.80 4.76 -19.87
C HIS A 377 -7.16 3.42 -19.52
N VAL A 378 -7.72 2.72 -18.55
CA VAL A 378 -7.16 1.48 -18.01
C VAL A 378 -8.20 0.37 -18.14
N THR A 379 -7.86 -0.66 -18.90
CA THR A 379 -8.62 -1.92 -18.91
C THR A 379 -7.88 -2.93 -18.03
N PRO A 380 -8.54 -3.52 -17.02
CA PRO A 380 -7.91 -4.45 -16.09
C PRO A 380 -7.33 -5.67 -16.81
N PRO A 381 -6.27 -6.30 -16.27
CA PRO A 381 -5.68 -7.49 -16.85
C PRO A 381 -6.65 -8.67 -16.79
N ASN A 382 -6.43 -9.67 -17.65
CA ASN A 382 -7.05 -10.98 -17.46
C ASN A 382 -6.46 -11.61 -16.19
N PRO A 383 -7.28 -12.01 -15.19
CA PRO A 383 -6.78 -12.62 -13.95
C PRO A 383 -5.87 -13.83 -14.17
N ASN A 384 -6.10 -14.60 -15.24
CA ASN A 384 -5.29 -15.78 -15.59
C ASN A 384 -3.94 -15.44 -16.25
N GLN A 385 -3.65 -14.15 -16.46
CA GLN A 385 -2.44 -13.67 -17.13
C GLN A 385 -1.62 -12.71 -16.26
N ILE A 386 -1.99 -12.53 -14.99
CA ILE A 386 -1.21 -11.73 -14.05
C ILE A 386 0.11 -12.46 -13.77
N PRO A 387 1.28 -11.81 -13.92
CA PRO A 387 2.56 -12.43 -13.61
C PRO A 387 2.73 -12.71 -12.11
N ASP A 388 3.37 -13.82 -11.77
CA ASP A 388 3.74 -14.17 -10.38
C ASP A 388 4.68 -13.14 -9.72
N GLU A 389 5.45 -12.42 -10.54
CA GLU A 389 6.38 -11.39 -10.09
C GLU A 389 6.44 -10.23 -11.08
N ILE A 390 6.47 -9.00 -10.55
CA ILE A 390 6.76 -7.81 -11.33
C ILE A 390 7.79 -6.91 -10.63
N THR A 391 8.50 -6.12 -11.44
CA THR A 391 9.37 -5.05 -10.96
C THR A 391 8.85 -3.70 -11.42
N ILE A 392 8.58 -2.80 -10.48
CA ILE A 392 8.19 -1.43 -10.76
C ILE A 392 9.36 -0.46 -10.69
N ASP A 393 9.37 0.50 -11.61
CA ASP A 393 10.27 1.64 -11.60
C ASP A 393 9.55 2.85 -10.98
N THR A 394 10.22 3.56 -10.07
CA THR A 394 9.61 4.68 -9.34
C THR A 394 9.84 6.04 -9.98
N TYR A 395 10.79 6.13 -10.92
CA TYR A 395 11.12 7.38 -11.62
C TYR A 395 11.51 8.53 -10.69
N ASP A 396 12.03 8.21 -9.50
CA ASP A 396 12.29 9.16 -8.40
C ASP A 396 11.03 9.94 -7.95
N ASP A 397 9.85 9.31 -8.14
CA ASP A 397 8.55 9.86 -7.78
C ASP A 397 7.90 9.03 -6.66
N HIS A 398 7.89 9.61 -5.47
CA HIS A 398 7.21 9.08 -4.29
C HIS A 398 5.78 8.57 -4.57
N ARG A 399 5.00 9.23 -5.42
CA ARG A 399 3.61 8.81 -5.69
C ARG A 399 3.53 7.58 -6.57
N MET A 400 4.47 7.43 -7.51
CA MET A 400 4.61 6.19 -8.28
C MET A 400 4.90 5.01 -7.34
N ALA A 401 5.89 5.17 -6.45
CA ALA A 401 6.25 4.12 -5.50
C ALA A 401 5.09 3.71 -4.57
N MET A 402 4.40 4.69 -3.97
CA MET A 402 3.34 4.43 -2.99
C MET A 402 2.07 3.88 -3.65
N SER A 403 1.60 4.49 -4.75
CA SER A 403 0.38 4.01 -5.42
C SER A 403 0.56 2.60 -5.99
N LEU A 404 1.66 2.34 -6.70
CA LEU A 404 1.92 1.04 -7.32
C LEU A 404 2.24 -0.07 -6.31
N SER A 405 2.58 0.27 -5.05
CA SER A 405 2.74 -0.74 -4.00
C SER A 405 1.45 -1.52 -3.73
N LEU A 406 0.29 -0.94 -4.06
CA LEU A 406 -1.02 -1.59 -3.97
C LEU A 406 -1.21 -2.74 -4.95
N LEU A 407 -0.40 -2.82 -6.02
CA LEU A 407 -0.41 -3.96 -6.94
C LEU A 407 -0.04 -5.27 -6.24
N VAL A 408 0.60 -5.21 -5.07
CA VAL A 408 0.86 -6.41 -4.27
C VAL A 408 -0.42 -7.20 -4.00
N PHE A 409 -1.58 -6.53 -3.86
CA PHE A 409 -2.89 -7.15 -3.58
C PHE A 409 -3.44 -8.02 -4.71
N LEU A 410 -2.78 -8.07 -5.87
CA LEU A 410 -3.03 -9.07 -6.90
C LEU A 410 -2.50 -10.48 -6.54
N GLY A 411 -1.82 -10.64 -5.39
CA GLY A 411 -1.18 -11.90 -5.01
C GLY A 411 0.16 -12.14 -5.70
N LEU A 412 0.80 -11.10 -6.23
CA LEU A 412 2.09 -11.18 -6.91
C LEU A 412 3.28 -10.79 -6.01
N ARG A 413 4.49 -11.24 -6.36
CA ARG A 413 5.74 -10.72 -5.79
C ARG A 413 6.05 -9.36 -6.40
N LEU A 414 6.21 -8.34 -5.57
CA LEU A 414 6.46 -6.98 -6.05
C LEU A 414 7.87 -6.52 -5.68
N ARG A 415 8.69 -6.21 -6.68
CA ARG A 415 9.96 -5.49 -6.50
C ARG A 415 9.77 -4.01 -6.80
N VAL A 416 10.08 -3.14 -5.83
CA VAL A 416 10.06 -1.68 -5.97
C VAL A 416 11.49 -1.16 -6.09
N ARG A 417 11.84 -0.58 -7.24
CA ARG A 417 13.15 0.05 -7.45
C ARG A 417 13.22 1.44 -6.87
N ASN A 418 14.35 1.80 -6.26
CA ASN A 418 14.54 3.10 -5.59
C ASN A 418 13.37 3.48 -4.65
N PRO A 419 13.03 2.62 -3.67
CA PRO A 419 11.89 2.87 -2.78
C PRO A 419 12.12 4.09 -1.86
N LYS A 420 13.37 4.56 -1.71
CA LYS A 420 13.73 5.73 -0.91
C LYS A 420 13.06 7.03 -1.37
N CYS A 421 12.64 7.12 -2.64
CA CYS A 421 11.97 8.32 -3.15
C CYS A 421 10.72 8.73 -2.33
N VAL A 422 10.10 7.80 -1.57
CA VAL A 422 8.99 8.10 -0.65
C VAL A 422 9.36 9.08 0.47
N GLU A 423 10.64 9.25 0.81
CA GLU A 423 11.12 10.23 1.80
C GLU A 423 10.72 11.69 1.47
N LYS A 424 10.40 11.96 0.21
CA LYS A 424 9.91 13.26 -0.24
C LYS A 424 8.59 13.69 0.40
N THR A 425 7.72 12.75 0.81
CA THR A 425 6.44 13.09 1.47
C THR A 425 6.06 12.17 2.61
N PHE A 426 6.57 10.94 2.65
CA PHE A 426 6.27 9.99 3.70
C PHE A 426 7.45 9.01 3.93
N PRO A 427 8.52 9.45 4.64
CA PRO A 427 9.71 8.62 4.89
C PRO A 427 9.43 7.24 5.49
N ARG A 428 8.37 7.11 6.29
CA ARG A 428 7.98 5.84 6.93
C ARG A 428 6.87 5.09 6.19
N TYR A 429 6.63 5.42 4.92
CA TYR A 429 5.53 4.83 4.16
C TYR A 429 5.55 3.30 4.20
N PHE A 430 6.67 2.68 3.78
CA PHE A 430 6.76 1.23 3.73
C PHE A 430 6.73 0.60 5.13
N ASP A 431 7.28 1.26 6.16
CA ASP A 431 7.12 0.79 7.54
C ASP A 431 5.63 0.69 7.93
N GLU A 432 4.82 1.70 7.58
CA GLU A 432 3.38 1.71 7.89
C GLU A 432 2.60 0.76 6.98
N PHE A 433 2.95 0.68 5.69
CA PHE A 433 2.31 -0.22 4.73
C PHE A 433 2.48 -1.70 5.11
N TYR A 434 3.70 -2.10 5.49
CA TYR A 434 3.97 -3.48 5.91
C TYR A 434 3.20 -3.91 7.16
N LYS A 435 2.86 -2.99 8.07
CA LYS A 435 2.03 -3.31 9.24
C LYS A 435 0.61 -3.73 8.85
N LEU A 436 0.15 -3.32 7.68
CA LEU A 436 -1.18 -3.66 7.17
C LEU A 436 -1.20 -4.99 6.44
N LEU A 437 -0.08 -5.38 5.83
CA LEU A 437 0.06 -6.64 5.12
C LEU A 437 -0.12 -7.80 6.10
N LYS A 438 -1.05 -8.71 5.77
CA LYS A 438 -1.23 -9.96 6.52
C LYS A 438 -0.59 -11.11 5.74
N GLU A 439 0.25 -11.90 6.41
CA GLU A 439 0.42 -13.29 6.02
C GLU A 439 -0.77 -14.05 6.60
N PHE A 440 -1.43 -14.91 5.82
CA PHE A 440 -2.48 -15.76 6.37
C PHE A 440 -1.88 -16.73 7.39
N PRO A 441 -2.51 -16.95 8.54
CA PRO A 441 -1.96 -17.87 9.53
C PRO A 441 -1.96 -19.29 8.98
N VAL A 442 -0.79 -19.93 9.00
CA VAL A 442 -0.64 -21.35 8.65
C VAL A 442 -0.30 -22.13 9.91
N ILE A 443 -1.13 -23.11 10.25
CA ILE A 443 -0.91 -24.06 11.33
C ILE A 443 -0.64 -25.43 10.70
N THR A 444 0.54 -25.99 10.97
CA THR A 444 0.92 -27.31 10.47
C THR A 444 0.85 -28.34 11.59
N ILE A 445 0.26 -29.51 11.31
CA ILE A 445 0.16 -30.63 12.23
C ILE A 445 0.76 -31.87 11.56
N ASP A 446 2.05 -32.09 11.81
CA ASP A 446 2.76 -33.27 11.33
C ASP A 446 2.71 -34.40 12.34
N GLY A 447 2.83 -35.63 11.87
CA GLY A 447 2.97 -36.78 12.76
C GLY A 447 2.67 -38.12 12.10
N PRO A 448 2.97 -39.23 12.82
CA PRO A 448 2.82 -40.56 12.28
C PRO A 448 1.36 -40.90 11.95
N ALA A 449 1.16 -41.97 11.16
CA ALA A 449 -0.18 -42.45 10.87
C ALA A 449 -0.87 -42.91 12.17
N GLY A 450 -2.17 -42.66 12.29
CA GLY A 450 -2.96 -43.06 13.47
C GLY A 450 -2.84 -42.14 14.70
N SER A 451 -2.02 -41.07 14.66
CA SER A 451 -1.91 -40.10 15.77
C SER A 451 -3.18 -39.26 16.01
N GLY A 452 -4.12 -39.26 15.06
CA GLY A 452 -5.34 -38.45 15.13
C GLY A 452 -5.23 -37.06 14.48
N LYS A 453 -4.11 -36.78 13.78
CA LYS A 453 -3.83 -35.48 13.17
C LYS A 453 -4.96 -34.91 12.30
N GLY A 454 -5.54 -35.69 11.38
CA GLY A 454 -6.63 -35.19 10.54
C GLY A 454 -7.89 -34.80 11.33
N THR A 455 -8.24 -35.55 12.38
CA THR A 455 -9.37 -35.21 13.27
C THR A 455 -9.07 -33.94 14.06
N VAL A 456 -7.86 -33.81 14.59
CA VAL A 456 -7.43 -32.64 15.36
C VAL A 456 -7.34 -31.39 14.45
N ALA A 457 -6.74 -31.51 13.27
CA ALA A 457 -6.58 -30.42 12.31
C ALA A 457 -7.92 -29.86 11.85
N LYS A 458 -8.89 -30.73 11.50
CA LYS A 458 -10.27 -30.31 11.21
C LYS A 458 -10.92 -29.58 12.39
N GLY A 459 -10.71 -30.08 13.60
CA GLY A 459 -11.25 -29.46 14.82
C GLY A 459 -10.64 -28.09 15.11
N VAL A 460 -9.32 -27.94 14.93
CA VAL A 460 -8.61 -26.65 15.08
C VAL A 460 -9.07 -25.66 14.00
N ALA A 461 -9.15 -26.10 12.73
CA ALA A 461 -9.66 -25.30 11.62
C ALA A 461 -11.07 -24.76 11.91
N ALA A 462 -12.00 -25.65 12.28
CA ALA A 462 -13.37 -25.28 12.62
C ALA A 462 -13.44 -24.33 13.82
N ARG A 463 -12.58 -24.50 14.82
CA ARG A 463 -12.58 -23.67 16.03
C ARG A 463 -12.07 -22.25 15.78
N LEU A 464 -11.07 -22.12 14.89
CA LEU A 464 -10.44 -20.85 14.54
C LEU A 464 -11.08 -20.19 13.32
N GLY A 465 -12.01 -20.86 12.64
CA GLY A 465 -12.60 -20.38 11.39
C GLY A 465 -11.63 -20.36 10.21
N LEU A 466 -10.63 -21.24 10.20
CA LEU A 466 -9.60 -21.35 9.15
C LEU A 466 -9.93 -22.46 8.14
N ASN A 467 -9.32 -22.41 6.96
CA ASN A 467 -9.43 -23.49 5.96
C ASN A 467 -8.70 -24.75 6.45
N TYR A 468 -9.12 -25.92 5.96
CA TYR A 468 -8.48 -27.20 6.25
C TYR A 468 -7.98 -27.88 4.98
N PHE A 469 -6.74 -28.35 4.98
CA PHE A 469 -6.15 -29.11 3.88
C PHE A 469 -5.45 -30.39 4.37
N ASP A 470 -5.90 -31.54 3.86
CA ASP A 470 -5.23 -32.85 4.03
C ASP A 470 -4.29 -33.10 2.86
N SER A 471 -2.98 -32.94 3.10
CA SER A 471 -1.96 -33.23 2.10
C SER A 471 -2.04 -34.65 1.53
N GLY A 472 -2.45 -35.63 2.35
CA GLY A 472 -2.60 -37.02 1.93
C GLY A 472 -3.69 -37.22 0.89
N THR A 473 -4.71 -36.34 0.84
CA THR A 473 -5.77 -36.43 -0.17
C THR A 473 -5.24 -36.08 -1.56
N LEU A 474 -4.39 -35.07 -1.68
CA LEU A 474 -3.77 -34.68 -2.95
C LEU A 474 -3.00 -35.85 -3.59
N TYR A 475 -2.19 -36.57 -2.80
CA TYR A 475 -1.49 -37.76 -3.29
C TYR A 475 -2.43 -38.90 -3.69
N ARG A 476 -3.59 -39.04 -3.03
CA ARG A 476 -4.59 -40.07 -3.38
C ARG A 476 -5.35 -39.73 -4.65
N VAL A 477 -5.71 -38.47 -4.88
CA VAL A 477 -6.27 -38.04 -6.17
C VAL A 477 -5.25 -38.22 -7.29
N THR A 478 -3.98 -37.90 -7.04
CA THR A 478 -2.90 -38.15 -8.02
C THR A 478 -2.78 -39.65 -8.36
N ALA A 479 -2.88 -40.53 -7.37
CA ALA A 479 -2.87 -41.98 -7.59
C ALA A 479 -4.11 -42.47 -8.34
N LEU A 480 -5.30 -41.97 -8.00
CA LEU A 480 -6.54 -42.26 -8.72
C LEU A 480 -6.43 -41.85 -10.19
N ALA A 481 -5.95 -40.63 -10.45
CA ALA A 481 -5.76 -40.11 -11.81
C ALA A 481 -4.76 -40.95 -12.62
N ALA A 482 -3.64 -41.35 -12.01
CA ALA A 482 -2.66 -42.21 -12.67
C ALA A 482 -3.27 -43.56 -13.05
N ILE A 483 -4.04 -44.17 -12.15
CA ILE A 483 -4.69 -45.46 -12.38
C ILE A 483 -5.76 -45.37 -13.47
N GLU A 484 -6.63 -44.36 -13.45
CA GLU A 484 -7.66 -44.18 -14.47
C GLU A 484 -7.08 -43.90 -15.86
N LEU A 485 -5.93 -43.24 -15.93
CA LEU A 485 -5.23 -42.95 -17.18
C LEU A 485 -4.29 -44.08 -17.62
N GLY A 486 -4.20 -45.18 -16.86
CA GLY A 486 -3.32 -46.31 -17.16
C GLY A 486 -1.82 -46.00 -17.05
N ILE A 487 -1.44 -44.97 -16.28
CA ILE A 487 -0.05 -44.58 -16.04
C ILE A 487 0.54 -45.48 -14.94
N PRO A 488 1.64 -46.21 -15.19
CA PRO A 488 2.32 -46.99 -14.16
C PRO A 488 2.77 -46.13 -12.98
N LEU A 489 2.49 -46.58 -11.74
CA LEU A 489 2.72 -45.81 -10.51
C LEU A 489 4.21 -45.59 -10.15
N ASP A 490 5.11 -46.26 -10.86
CA ASP A 490 6.56 -46.10 -10.79
C ASP A 490 7.13 -45.18 -11.89
N ASN A 491 6.31 -44.77 -12.87
CA ASN A 491 6.71 -43.84 -13.92
C ASN A 491 6.62 -42.38 -13.43
N GLU A 492 7.63 -41.98 -12.68
CA GLU A 492 7.74 -40.66 -12.06
C GLU A 492 7.55 -39.49 -13.03
N THR A 493 8.11 -39.58 -14.24
CA THR A 493 8.08 -38.47 -15.20
C THR A 493 6.67 -38.21 -15.72
N GLU A 494 5.93 -39.27 -16.09
CA GLU A 494 4.57 -39.15 -16.62
C GLU A 494 3.57 -38.74 -15.52
N ILE A 495 3.74 -39.26 -14.31
CA ILE A 495 2.94 -38.84 -13.16
C ILE A 495 3.17 -37.36 -12.84
N ALA A 496 4.41 -36.88 -12.85
CA ALA A 496 4.71 -35.47 -12.58
C ALA A 496 4.11 -34.53 -13.65
N LYS A 497 4.16 -34.92 -14.94
CA LYS A 497 3.52 -34.15 -16.02
C LYS A 497 2.00 -34.08 -15.84
N MET A 498 1.37 -35.20 -15.49
CA MET A 498 -0.08 -35.27 -15.26
C MET A 498 -0.49 -34.47 -14.01
N ALA A 499 0.24 -34.62 -12.90
CA ALA A 499 -0.02 -33.95 -11.63
C ALA A 499 0.02 -32.42 -11.75
N LYS A 500 0.80 -31.87 -12.70
CA LYS A 500 0.88 -30.43 -12.96
C LYS A 500 -0.44 -29.81 -13.43
N PHE A 501 -1.30 -30.60 -14.07
CA PHE A 501 -2.58 -30.16 -14.65
C PHE A 501 -3.77 -30.88 -14.01
N LEU A 502 -3.61 -31.30 -12.75
CA LEU A 502 -4.64 -32.02 -12.02
C LEU A 502 -5.78 -31.07 -11.62
N ASP A 503 -6.93 -31.19 -12.28
CA ASP A 503 -8.14 -30.41 -12.01
C ASP A 503 -8.83 -30.88 -10.70
N ILE A 504 -8.35 -30.35 -9.57
CA ILE A 504 -8.76 -30.73 -8.22
C ILE A 504 -9.27 -29.51 -7.45
N GLU A 505 -10.40 -29.68 -6.78
CA GLU A 505 -11.00 -28.66 -5.91
C GLU A 505 -11.24 -29.23 -4.51
N PHE A 506 -10.76 -28.51 -3.50
CA PHE A 506 -10.95 -28.85 -2.09
C PHE A 506 -12.10 -28.02 -1.53
N THR A 507 -13.17 -28.69 -1.12
CA THR A 507 -14.36 -28.04 -0.55
C THR A 507 -14.51 -28.36 0.93
N GLN A 508 -15.38 -27.65 1.64
CA GLN A 508 -15.72 -27.99 3.02
C GLN A 508 -16.36 -29.39 3.16
N ASN A 509 -16.96 -29.91 2.07
CA ASN A 509 -17.73 -31.15 2.06
C ASN A 509 -16.95 -32.36 1.50
N GLY A 510 -15.72 -32.17 1.01
CA GLY A 510 -14.96 -33.24 0.37
C GLY A 510 -14.08 -32.73 -0.77
N VAL A 511 -13.68 -33.64 -1.66
CA VAL A 511 -12.78 -33.34 -2.78
C VAL A 511 -13.44 -33.66 -4.10
N ILE A 512 -13.37 -32.69 -5.00
CA ILE A 512 -13.87 -32.78 -6.36
C ILE A 512 -12.67 -32.92 -7.30
N TRP A 513 -12.76 -33.85 -8.25
CA TRP A 513 -11.78 -34.01 -9.32
C TRP A 513 -12.51 -34.09 -10.65
N LYS A 514 -12.15 -33.24 -11.62
CA LYS A 514 -12.88 -33.10 -12.91
C LYS A 514 -14.38 -32.87 -12.74
N GLY A 515 -14.77 -32.01 -11.81
CA GLY A 515 -16.18 -31.69 -11.54
C GLY A 515 -17.00 -32.79 -10.86
N ARG A 516 -16.41 -33.92 -10.45
CA ARG A 516 -17.09 -34.98 -9.68
C ARG A 516 -16.52 -35.19 -8.27
N PRO A 517 -17.35 -35.45 -7.24
CA PRO A 517 -16.87 -35.83 -5.92
C PRO A 517 -16.17 -37.19 -5.94
N VAL A 518 -14.99 -37.29 -5.30
CA VAL A 518 -14.17 -38.53 -5.30
C VAL A 518 -13.85 -39.09 -3.91
N ASP A 519 -14.45 -38.55 -2.85
CA ASP A 519 -14.18 -38.93 -1.46
C ASP A 519 -14.26 -40.44 -1.16
N GLY A 520 -15.17 -41.15 -1.83
CA GLY A 520 -15.32 -42.59 -1.70
C GLY A 520 -14.18 -43.35 -2.37
N GLU A 521 -13.86 -42.98 -3.62
CA GLU A 521 -12.86 -43.64 -4.46
C GLU A 521 -11.44 -43.49 -3.90
N ILE A 522 -11.09 -42.27 -3.47
CA ILE A 522 -9.76 -42.01 -2.93
C ILE A 522 -9.49 -42.79 -1.64
N ARG A 523 -10.51 -43.30 -0.95
CA ARG A 523 -10.38 -44.10 0.28
C ARG A 523 -10.19 -45.59 0.01
N ALA A 524 -10.29 -46.04 -1.24
CA ALA A 524 -10.04 -47.43 -1.58
C ALA A 524 -8.59 -47.83 -1.25
N ASP A 525 -8.42 -49.09 -0.82
CA ASP A 525 -7.13 -49.59 -0.33
C ASP A 525 -6.03 -49.51 -1.40
N HIS A 526 -6.36 -49.86 -2.65
CA HIS A 526 -5.42 -49.80 -3.76
C HIS A 526 -4.98 -48.36 -4.10
N ILE A 527 -5.86 -47.36 -3.99
CA ILE A 527 -5.51 -45.94 -4.15
C ILE A 527 -4.60 -45.46 -3.01
N SER A 528 -4.91 -45.85 -1.77
CA SER A 528 -4.10 -45.49 -0.60
C SER A 528 -2.69 -46.09 -0.67
N LYS A 529 -2.56 -47.32 -1.18
CA LYS A 529 -1.25 -47.94 -1.49
C LYS A 529 -0.53 -47.18 -2.60
N GLY A 530 -1.22 -46.81 -3.67
CA GLY A 530 -0.67 -46.02 -4.77
C GLY A 530 -0.14 -44.65 -4.33
N ALA A 531 -0.89 -43.92 -3.51
CA ALA A 531 -0.46 -42.65 -2.95
C ALA A 531 0.84 -42.76 -2.12
N SER A 532 1.03 -43.89 -1.43
CA SER A 532 2.26 -44.16 -0.67
C SER A 532 3.48 -44.39 -1.57
N LEU A 533 3.28 -44.99 -2.75
CA LEU A 533 4.32 -45.15 -3.77
C LEU A 533 4.67 -43.80 -4.41
N ILE A 534 3.66 -43.08 -4.91
CA ILE A 534 3.83 -41.76 -5.53
C ILE A 534 4.48 -40.76 -4.57
N GLY A 535 4.09 -40.78 -3.30
CA GLY A 535 4.64 -39.87 -2.29
C GLY A 535 6.14 -40.04 -2.00
N LYS A 536 6.81 -41.05 -2.59
CA LYS A 536 8.26 -41.26 -2.54
C LYS A 536 9.01 -40.68 -3.74
N LEU A 537 8.30 -40.30 -4.80
CA LEU A 537 8.88 -39.85 -6.07
C LEU A 537 9.23 -38.35 -5.99
N PRO A 538 10.51 -37.95 -5.98
CA PRO A 538 10.93 -36.56 -5.79
C PRO A 538 10.32 -35.55 -6.78
N MET A 539 10.26 -35.86 -8.07
CA MET A 539 9.71 -34.98 -9.10
C MET A 539 8.20 -34.76 -8.90
N VAL A 540 7.46 -35.81 -8.52
CA VAL A 540 6.03 -35.66 -8.23
C VAL A 540 5.83 -34.79 -7.00
N ARG A 541 6.62 -34.99 -5.94
CA ARG A 541 6.57 -34.12 -4.75
C ARG A 541 6.88 -32.67 -5.09
N GLN A 542 7.88 -32.42 -5.94
CA GLN A 542 8.25 -31.07 -6.35
C GLN A 542 7.11 -30.37 -7.10
N VAL A 543 6.39 -31.07 -7.97
CA VAL A 543 5.22 -30.53 -8.68
C VAL A 543 4.06 -30.30 -7.72
N LEU A 544 3.77 -31.25 -6.83
CA LEU A 544 2.66 -31.12 -5.88
C LEU A 544 2.93 -30.05 -4.81
N LEU A 545 4.19 -29.67 -4.57
CA LEU A 545 4.56 -28.64 -3.60
C LEU A 545 3.91 -27.28 -3.90
N SER A 546 3.78 -26.89 -5.17
CA SER A 546 3.11 -25.63 -5.54
C SER A 546 1.63 -25.68 -5.17
N VAL A 547 0.95 -26.77 -5.56
CA VAL A 547 -0.47 -27.01 -5.23
C VAL A 547 -0.69 -26.99 -3.72
N GLN A 548 0.18 -27.62 -2.94
CA GLN A 548 0.07 -27.60 -1.47
C GLN A 548 0.21 -26.18 -0.92
N ARG A 549 1.11 -25.35 -1.45
CA ARG A 549 1.32 -23.97 -1.00
C ARG A 549 0.19 -23.04 -1.43
N GLU A 550 -0.40 -23.25 -2.60
CA GLU A 550 -1.57 -22.52 -3.09
C GLU A 550 -2.81 -22.71 -2.22
N THR A 551 -2.86 -23.76 -1.38
CA THR A 551 -3.96 -23.94 -0.41
C THR A 551 -3.92 -22.96 0.77
N ALA A 552 -2.82 -22.22 0.97
CA ALA A 552 -2.70 -21.22 2.02
C ALA A 552 -3.38 -19.89 1.62
N VAL A 553 -4.72 -19.91 1.66
CA VAL A 553 -5.59 -18.78 1.31
C VAL A 553 -6.39 -18.27 2.52
N SER A 554 -7.00 -17.10 2.38
CA SER A 554 -7.88 -16.49 3.39
C SER A 554 -9.00 -17.42 3.85
N PRO A 555 -9.36 -17.44 5.15
CA PRO A 555 -8.84 -16.62 6.26
C PRO A 555 -7.56 -17.16 6.91
N GLY A 556 -6.95 -18.21 6.33
CA GLY A 556 -5.78 -18.93 6.83
C GLY A 556 -5.96 -20.43 6.70
N LEU A 557 -4.95 -21.21 7.10
CA LEU A 557 -4.86 -22.64 6.81
C LEU A 557 -4.46 -23.44 8.05
N VAL A 558 -5.18 -24.53 8.30
CA VAL A 558 -4.71 -25.64 9.13
C VAL A 558 -4.49 -26.84 8.21
N THR A 559 -3.31 -27.42 8.26
CA THR A 559 -2.97 -28.55 7.38
C THR A 559 -2.24 -29.65 8.13
N ASP A 560 -2.55 -30.90 7.76
CA ASP A 560 -1.91 -32.07 8.34
C ASP A 560 -1.17 -32.93 7.31
N GLY A 561 -0.10 -33.56 7.77
CA GLY A 561 0.76 -34.37 6.93
C GLY A 561 1.92 -35.00 7.67
N ARG A 562 3.04 -35.14 6.96
CA ARG A 562 4.29 -35.71 7.49
C ARG A 562 5.41 -34.69 7.53
N ASP A 563 5.40 -33.74 6.59
CA ASP A 563 6.45 -32.75 6.40
C ASP A 563 5.87 -31.36 6.06
N MET A 564 4.66 -31.07 6.54
CA MET A 564 3.99 -29.80 6.29
C MET A 564 4.73 -28.64 6.95
N GLY A 565 5.20 -28.81 8.19
CA GLY A 565 5.93 -27.78 8.94
C GLY A 565 7.44 -27.76 8.71
N THR A 566 8.01 -28.80 8.10
CA THR A 566 9.45 -28.88 7.77
C THR A 566 9.72 -28.41 6.34
N ASN A 567 9.01 -28.94 5.35
CA ASN A 567 9.32 -28.73 3.93
C ASN A 567 8.29 -27.85 3.21
N VAL A 568 7.00 -28.03 3.48
CA VAL A 568 5.94 -27.36 2.71
C VAL A 568 5.78 -25.90 3.17
N PHE A 569 5.58 -25.70 4.47
CA PHE A 569 5.39 -24.40 5.15
C PHE A 569 6.43 -24.21 6.26
N PRO A 570 7.71 -24.01 5.92
CA PRO A 570 8.77 -23.79 6.91
C PRO A 570 8.60 -22.49 7.70
N ASN A 571 7.71 -21.58 7.31
CA ASN A 571 7.40 -20.33 8.04
C ASN A 571 6.00 -20.35 8.67
N ALA A 572 5.40 -21.53 8.86
CA ALA A 572 4.08 -21.65 9.47
C ALA A 572 4.03 -20.95 10.85
N SER A 573 2.96 -20.20 11.09
CA SER A 573 2.71 -19.45 12.33
C SER A 573 2.71 -20.35 13.58
N LEU A 574 2.29 -21.61 13.41
CA LEU A 574 2.46 -22.65 14.42
C LEU A 574 2.79 -23.98 13.74
N LYS A 575 3.83 -24.65 14.23
CA LYS A 575 4.21 -26.01 13.83
C LYS A 575 3.96 -26.95 15.00
N VAL A 576 3.19 -28.00 14.79
CA VAL A 576 2.88 -29.02 15.79
C VAL A 576 3.34 -30.37 15.28
N TYR A 577 4.04 -31.11 16.13
CA TYR A 577 4.31 -32.53 15.91
C TYR A 577 3.45 -33.35 16.86
N LEU A 578 2.40 -33.97 16.31
CA LEU A 578 1.40 -34.72 17.05
C LEU A 578 1.70 -36.22 17.00
N THR A 579 1.93 -36.81 18.17
CA THR A 579 2.18 -38.25 18.29
C THR A 579 1.22 -38.95 19.26
N ALA A 580 1.31 -40.27 19.32
CA ALA A 580 0.70 -41.14 20.30
C ALA A 580 1.50 -42.44 20.38
N SER A 581 1.49 -43.10 21.55
CA SER A 581 2.14 -44.40 21.72
C SER A 581 1.64 -45.42 20.68
N LEU A 582 2.51 -46.34 20.28
CA LEU A 582 2.19 -47.40 19.32
C LEU A 582 0.92 -48.16 19.74
N ASP A 583 0.84 -48.54 21.03
CA ASP A 583 -0.30 -49.23 21.62
C ASP A 583 -1.61 -48.44 21.51
N GLU A 584 -1.56 -47.13 21.77
CA GLU A 584 -2.73 -46.26 21.68
C GLU A 584 -3.21 -46.13 20.23
N ARG A 585 -2.28 -45.96 19.28
CA ARG A 585 -2.61 -45.91 17.84
C ARG A 585 -3.18 -47.25 17.36
N GLY A 586 -2.61 -48.37 17.81
CA GLY A 586 -3.12 -49.71 17.54
C GLY A 586 -4.53 -49.91 18.08
N ARG A 587 -4.79 -49.54 19.33
CA ARG A 587 -6.13 -49.61 19.95
C ARG A 587 -7.17 -48.76 19.22
N ARG A 588 -6.82 -47.53 18.83
CA ARG A 588 -7.71 -46.64 18.04
C ARG A 588 -8.06 -47.26 16.70
N ARG A 589 -7.08 -47.84 16.01
CA ARG A 589 -7.27 -48.50 14.71
C ARG A 589 -8.09 -49.78 14.83
N TYR A 590 -7.80 -50.61 15.84
CA TYR A 590 -8.56 -51.80 16.17
C TYR A 590 -10.03 -51.46 16.40
N LYS A 591 -10.32 -50.46 17.24
CA LYS A 591 -11.68 -49.97 17.49
C LYS A 591 -12.38 -49.53 16.21
N GLN A 592 -11.71 -48.78 15.33
CA GLN A 592 -12.27 -48.38 14.03
C GLN A 592 -12.62 -49.55 13.10
N LEU A 593 -11.84 -50.64 13.13
CA LEU A 593 -12.09 -51.81 12.29
C LEU A 593 -13.24 -52.65 12.83
N ILE A 594 -13.28 -52.86 14.15
CA ILE A 594 -14.38 -53.55 14.83
C ILE A 594 -15.70 -52.77 14.66
N GLU A 595 -15.70 -51.45 14.78
CA GLU A 595 -16.89 -50.60 14.54
C GLU A 595 -17.42 -50.68 13.10
N LYS A 596 -16.58 -51.09 12.15
CA LYS A 596 -16.96 -51.35 10.75
C LYS A 596 -17.37 -52.80 10.48
N GLY A 597 -17.43 -53.64 11.51
CA GLY A 597 -17.75 -55.06 11.40
C GLY A 597 -16.66 -55.90 10.74
N LEU A 598 -15.42 -55.41 10.71
CA LEU A 598 -14.26 -56.14 10.17
C LEU A 598 -13.56 -56.89 11.30
N ASP A 599 -13.24 -58.15 11.06
CA ASP A 599 -12.38 -58.91 11.96
C ASP A 599 -10.95 -58.37 11.89
N ALA A 600 -10.31 -58.20 13.04
CA ALA A 600 -9.01 -57.54 13.13
C ALA A 600 -8.21 -58.05 14.33
N SER A 601 -6.91 -58.29 14.15
CA SER A 601 -5.98 -58.64 15.21
C SER A 601 -5.22 -57.40 15.68
N LEU A 602 -5.28 -57.09 16.98
CA LEU A 602 -4.53 -55.96 17.55
C LEU A 602 -3.02 -56.14 17.34
N THR A 603 -2.52 -57.37 17.42
CA THR A 603 -1.10 -57.71 17.21
C THR A 603 -0.66 -57.37 15.78
N ASP A 604 -1.44 -57.79 14.79
CA ASP A 604 -1.11 -57.59 13.38
C ASP A 604 -1.16 -56.09 13.02
N ILE A 605 -2.14 -55.36 13.56
CA ILE A 605 -2.24 -53.90 13.42
C ILE A 605 -1.01 -53.20 14.00
N LEU A 606 -0.54 -53.61 15.18
CA LEU A 606 0.62 -53.00 15.82
C LEU A 606 1.89 -53.24 14.99
N GLU A 607 2.04 -54.43 14.43
CA GLU A 607 3.18 -54.76 13.57
C GLU A 607 3.13 -53.98 12.24
N GLU A 608 1.97 -53.85 11.61
CA GLU A 608 1.77 -53.02 10.41
C GLU A 608 2.10 -51.54 10.67
N ILE A 609 1.64 -50.98 11.79
CA ILE A 609 1.94 -49.60 12.18
C ILE A 609 3.43 -49.42 12.40
N ARG A 610 4.09 -50.36 13.10
CA ARG A 610 5.53 -50.30 13.37
C ARG A 610 6.35 -50.36 12.09
N GLN A 611 6.03 -51.27 11.18
CA GLN A 611 6.69 -51.38 9.87
C GLN A 611 6.44 -50.13 9.02
N ARG A 612 5.29 -49.49 9.14
CA ARG A 612 4.98 -48.25 8.44
C ARG A 612 5.78 -47.07 8.99
N ASP A 613 5.83 -46.90 10.30
CA ASP A 613 6.58 -45.81 10.94
C ASP A 613 8.08 -45.90 10.61
N ASN A 614 8.69 -47.08 10.75
CA ASN A 614 10.09 -47.30 10.35
C ASN A 614 10.35 -46.92 8.88
N ARG A 615 9.43 -47.26 7.98
CA ARG A 615 9.52 -46.90 6.56
C ARG A 615 9.32 -45.42 6.28
N ASP A 616 8.61 -44.70 7.14
CA ASP A 616 8.30 -43.28 6.96
C ASP A 616 9.39 -42.38 7.54
N GLU A 617 10.03 -42.81 8.62
CA GLU A 617 11.20 -42.13 9.21
C GLU A 617 12.47 -42.31 8.34
N SER A 618 12.63 -43.46 7.69
CA SER A 618 13.81 -43.79 6.87
C SER A 618 13.73 -43.37 5.39
N ARG A 619 12.76 -42.55 4.99
CA ARG A 619 12.61 -42.11 3.58
C ARG A 619 13.72 -41.14 3.18
N LEU A 620 14.29 -41.35 1.99
CA LEU A 620 15.26 -40.42 1.38
C LEU A 620 14.64 -39.07 1.02
N ALA A 621 13.37 -39.05 0.60
CA ALA A 621 12.61 -37.83 0.31
C ALA A 621 11.54 -37.60 1.40
N SER A 622 11.57 -36.41 2.01
CA SER A 622 10.62 -35.96 3.04
C SER A 622 10.39 -36.97 4.18
N PRO A 623 11.44 -37.34 4.94
CA PRO A 623 11.29 -38.21 6.10
C PRO A 623 10.36 -37.56 7.14
N LEU A 624 9.63 -38.40 7.88
CA LEU A 624 8.88 -37.95 9.04
C LEU A 624 9.87 -37.54 10.14
N VAL A 625 10.13 -36.25 10.27
CA VAL A 625 11.09 -35.69 11.23
C VAL A 625 10.43 -34.57 12.02
N LEU A 626 10.74 -34.52 13.31
CA LEU A 626 10.37 -33.40 14.17
C LEU A 626 11.11 -32.13 13.69
N SER A 627 10.37 -31.11 13.28
CA SER A 627 10.95 -29.79 13.00
C SER A 627 11.56 -29.20 14.28
N ASN A 628 12.74 -28.57 14.19
CA ASN A 628 13.42 -27.94 15.33
C ASN A 628 12.56 -26.87 16.04
N GLU A 629 11.56 -26.33 15.35
CA GLU A 629 10.64 -25.29 15.86
C GLU A 629 9.23 -25.84 16.15
N ALA A 630 8.99 -27.14 15.96
CA ALA A 630 7.67 -27.73 16.21
C ALA A 630 7.41 -27.93 17.71
N ARG A 631 6.23 -27.53 18.16
CA ARG A 631 5.72 -27.89 19.48
C ARG A 631 5.31 -29.36 19.46
N TYR A 632 5.99 -30.16 20.29
CA TYR A 632 5.69 -31.57 20.46
C TYR A 632 4.44 -31.77 21.31
N LEU A 633 3.48 -32.58 20.83
CA LEU A 633 2.26 -32.90 21.56
C LEU A 633 1.98 -34.41 21.53
N ASP A 634 2.04 -35.05 22.70
CA ASP A 634 1.64 -36.45 22.86
C ASP A 634 0.13 -36.52 23.19
N SER A 635 -0.62 -37.21 22.31
CA SER A 635 -2.06 -37.46 22.45
C SER A 635 -2.40 -38.79 23.12
N THR A 636 -1.41 -39.52 23.66
CA THR A 636 -1.61 -40.77 24.39
C THR A 636 -2.58 -40.55 25.56
N LYS A 637 -3.67 -41.32 25.59
CA LYS A 637 -4.75 -41.22 26.60
C LYS A 637 -5.43 -39.84 26.69
N LYS A 638 -5.26 -38.95 25.69
CA LYS A 638 -5.91 -37.63 25.65
C LYS A 638 -7.11 -37.65 24.70
N THR A 639 -8.13 -36.86 25.03
CA THR A 639 -9.29 -36.69 24.14
C THR A 639 -8.95 -35.75 22.97
N PRO A 640 -9.58 -35.90 21.79
CA PRO A 640 -9.38 -34.97 20.68
C PRO A 640 -9.65 -33.51 21.08
N LYS A 641 -10.69 -33.28 21.89
CA LYS A 641 -11.02 -31.94 22.42
C LYS A 641 -9.86 -31.31 23.18
N PHE A 642 -9.25 -32.04 24.12
CA PHE A 642 -8.10 -31.54 24.87
C PHE A 642 -6.94 -31.15 23.95
N VAL A 643 -6.65 -31.98 22.94
CA VAL A 643 -5.56 -31.74 21.98
C VAL A 643 -5.86 -30.50 21.13
N ILE A 644 -7.10 -30.35 20.65
CA ILE A 644 -7.55 -29.15 19.92
C ILE A 644 -7.41 -27.90 20.78
N ASP A 645 -7.93 -27.92 22.01
CA ASP A 645 -7.87 -26.78 22.94
C ASP A 645 -6.42 -26.37 23.22
N GLN A 646 -5.51 -27.34 23.36
CA GLN A 646 -4.09 -27.07 23.57
C GLN A 646 -3.42 -26.40 22.37
N ILE A 647 -3.73 -26.84 21.14
CA ILE A 647 -3.16 -26.27 19.91
C ILE A 647 -3.72 -24.86 19.67
N VAL A 648 -5.03 -24.67 19.88
CA VAL A 648 -5.67 -23.34 19.80
C VAL A 648 -5.02 -22.38 20.79
N ARG A 649 -4.83 -22.80 22.04
CA ARG A 649 -4.14 -21.99 23.06
C ARG A 649 -2.72 -21.61 22.66
N TRP A 650 -1.96 -22.55 22.09
CA TRP A 650 -0.61 -22.26 21.61
C TRP A 650 -0.60 -21.23 20.48
N PHE A 651 -1.58 -21.29 19.59
CA PHE A 651 -1.72 -20.33 18.50
C PHE A 651 -2.14 -18.94 19.00
N GLU A 652 -3.00 -18.86 20.01
CA GLU A 652 -3.46 -17.60 20.61
C GLU A 652 -2.45 -16.95 21.57
N GLY A 653 -1.24 -17.51 21.71
CA GLY A 653 -0.14 -16.92 22.46
C GLY A 653 -0.05 -17.31 23.94
N GLY A 654 -0.64 -18.44 24.35
CA GLY A 654 -0.63 -18.94 25.74
C GLY A 654 0.12 -20.24 26.01
#